data_AF-A0A355TZ75-F1
#
_entry.id   AF-A0A355TZ75-F1
#
_cell.length_a   1.000
_cell.length_b   1.000
_cell.length_c   1.000
_cell.angle_alpha   90.00
_cell.angle_beta   90.00
_cell.angle_gamma   90.00
#
_symmetry.space_group_name_H-M   'P 1'
#
loop_
_entity.id
_entity.type
_entity.pdbx_description
1 polymer ?
#
loop_
_entity_poly.entity_id
_entity_poly.type
_entity_poly.pdbx_seq_one_letter_code
_entity_poly.pdbx_strand_id
1 'polypeptide(L)'
;SDVAIVVLSRRATEGDDLPKVNYNENGVADTSRNYLALSQREELMFEEVYKYFDNVIVLINSSSPMEMGFLNNPKIGAALYVGYPGYYGAAAIPQILTGEVIPSGHLTDTAAYDLKSAPSYVNSGPDATIGYTGKGGRYKDYAEGIYVGYKWYETADAEGYWDSSTYTEYGLNKTGYDAVVQFPFGYGLSYTKFNWLLQSVTDSSGKEITELSTLKADDTIIFKVWVENIGEYDGKDVVELYYSAPYKKGEIEKSSVNLIGFQKTSLLQPGQGQALEFQVSVSDMASYDAYDKNNNGFMGYELDGGNYSLSFRTDAHNVKDDLNGREMSYKYQIPSEGYKIEHDPVTGHKVENRFTTYSNETSGAQSQCYEPQSLYMMSIDGNDADPDYDQGITYLTRDDFKNTFPERTSTRSMSQKMFDNVFKVHDPINNDEDAMPKFNSKDTNWTIDDVKGLPYDDPKWDELISQLSIEQLATLCARGGFGTISIPEINKGKCTDSDGGTGFTSGIATGDSGHATKYPAANIIASTWDWKIAYKWGHAIGEEGKALNIQGWYAPGCNVHRSPLGGRNFEYFSEDGRLCGEFVAQTVKGCTENGVYAYMKHFAANDTDEGRNGQFIWMEEQALREIWAKPGEIATKVGKANAMMVSVDRIGGTRATGSYALLTSLLRDEWGFRGSAITDYYQSGNVNDLDEGIRAGNDLALLPGGDPNALIQDYKNPSATTVIALQKSAHNILYTYIDTIDRTEKFTGIDLNQTVGQRREDTSGTWWRPLLYTIDAVLATGFVVWGGLA
;
A
#
# COMPACT_ATOMS: atom_id res chain seq x y z
N SER A 1 26.23 -34.91 -6.29
CA SER A 1 26.42 -33.59 -5.65
C SER A 1 26.20 -33.75 -4.16
N ASP A 2 26.72 -32.84 -3.35
CA ASP A 2 26.59 -32.89 -1.89
C ASP A 2 25.32 -32.17 -1.37
N VAL A 3 24.74 -31.33 -2.23
CA VAL A 3 23.54 -30.53 -1.97
C VAL A 3 22.58 -30.68 -3.14
N ALA A 4 21.28 -30.78 -2.85
CA ALA A 4 20.21 -30.64 -3.83
C ALA A 4 19.59 -29.25 -3.71
N ILE A 5 19.37 -28.58 -4.85
CA ILE A 5 18.60 -27.34 -4.92
C ILE A 5 17.28 -27.66 -5.61
N VAL A 6 16.17 -27.47 -4.92
CA VAL A 6 14.82 -27.67 -5.42
C VAL A 6 14.17 -26.32 -5.63
N VAL A 7 13.59 -26.10 -6.82
CA VAL A 7 12.88 -24.85 -7.12
C VAL A 7 11.40 -25.17 -7.23
N LEU A 8 10.59 -24.50 -6.41
CA LEU A 8 9.14 -24.53 -6.50
C LEU A 8 8.68 -23.25 -7.16
N SER A 9 7.80 -23.36 -8.15
CA SER A 9 7.33 -22.21 -8.92
C SER A 9 5.82 -22.14 -8.92
N ARG A 10 5.28 -20.94 -8.71
CA ARG A 10 3.85 -20.62 -8.82
C ARG A 10 3.71 -19.46 -9.78
N ARG A 11 2.71 -19.50 -10.64
CA ARG A 11 2.44 -18.46 -11.64
C ARG A 11 1.21 -17.68 -11.20
N ALA A 12 1.32 -16.36 -11.22
CA ALA A 12 0.22 -15.41 -11.08
C ALA A 12 0.15 -14.54 -12.35
N THR A 13 -1.02 -13.98 -12.64
CA THR A 13 -1.27 -13.14 -13.83
C THR A 13 -2.51 -12.29 -13.63
N GLU A 14 -2.57 -11.15 -14.32
CA GLU A 14 -3.82 -10.43 -14.52
C GLU A 14 -4.85 -11.31 -15.25
N GLY A 15 -6.11 -11.16 -14.85
CA GLY A 15 -7.26 -11.87 -15.42
C GLY A 15 -7.69 -13.14 -14.67
N ASP A 16 -6.80 -13.76 -13.89
CA ASP A 16 -7.09 -15.01 -13.18
C ASP A 16 -6.55 -14.97 -11.73
N ASP A 17 -7.43 -15.20 -10.76
CA ASP A 17 -7.00 -15.44 -9.37
C ASP A 17 -6.38 -16.84 -9.20
N LEU A 18 -5.55 -17.01 -8.17
CA LEU A 18 -4.96 -18.32 -7.87
C LEU A 18 -6.01 -19.29 -7.30
N PRO A 19 -6.11 -20.51 -7.83
CA PRO A 19 -7.18 -21.42 -7.45
C PRO A 19 -7.00 -22.01 -6.05
N LYS A 20 -8.12 -22.26 -5.35
CA LYS A 20 -8.15 -23.00 -4.07
C LYS A 20 -7.91 -24.51 -4.20
N VAL A 21 -7.56 -24.98 -5.39
CA VAL A 21 -7.32 -26.40 -5.71
C VAL A 21 -6.04 -26.55 -6.51
N ASN A 22 -5.42 -27.73 -6.41
CA ASN A 22 -4.34 -28.12 -7.30
C ASN A 22 -4.90 -28.88 -8.52
N TYR A 23 -4.09 -29.08 -9.55
CA TYR A 23 -4.49 -29.83 -10.75
C TYR A 23 -3.41 -30.84 -11.14
N ASN A 24 -3.83 -32.05 -11.49
CA ASN A 24 -2.91 -33.06 -12.01
C ASN A 24 -2.57 -32.83 -13.50
N GLU A 25 -1.68 -33.65 -14.04
CA GLU A 25 -1.22 -33.55 -15.43
C GLU A 25 -2.33 -33.67 -16.50
N ASN A 26 -3.49 -34.22 -16.13
CA ASN A 26 -4.66 -34.34 -16.99
C ASN A 26 -5.67 -33.20 -16.77
N GLY A 27 -5.33 -32.19 -15.96
CA GLY A 27 -6.21 -31.08 -15.61
C GLY A 27 -7.34 -31.45 -14.64
N VAL A 28 -7.26 -32.60 -13.97
CA VAL A 28 -8.25 -32.98 -12.95
C VAL A 28 -7.91 -32.31 -11.63
N ALA A 29 -8.92 -31.65 -11.04
CA ALA A 29 -8.77 -30.95 -9.76
C ALA A 29 -8.50 -31.93 -8.61
N ASP A 30 -7.48 -31.61 -7.81
CA ASP A 30 -7.23 -32.19 -6.48
C ASP A 30 -7.72 -31.19 -5.43
N THR A 31 -8.86 -31.50 -4.81
CA THR A 31 -9.49 -30.65 -3.79
C THR A 31 -8.90 -30.85 -2.39
N SER A 32 -7.97 -31.80 -2.21
CA SER A 32 -7.30 -32.02 -0.92
C SER A 32 -6.21 -31.00 -0.65
N ARG A 33 -5.78 -30.26 -1.68
CA ARG A 33 -4.67 -29.30 -1.66
C ARG A 33 -5.04 -28.06 -2.46
N ASN A 34 -4.64 -26.88 -2.00
CA ASN A 34 -4.77 -25.66 -2.78
C ASN A 34 -3.55 -25.45 -3.70
N TYR A 35 -3.62 -24.44 -4.57
CA TYR A 35 -2.54 -24.13 -5.52
C TYR A 35 -1.24 -23.71 -4.84
N LEU A 36 -1.32 -23.05 -3.69
CA LEU A 36 -0.18 -22.52 -2.93
C LEU A 36 0.42 -23.56 -1.95
N ALA A 37 -0.17 -24.74 -1.85
CA ALA A 37 0.42 -25.91 -1.21
C ALA A 37 1.29 -26.72 -2.20
N LEU A 38 2.06 -27.70 -1.71
CA LEU A 38 2.72 -28.67 -2.58
C LEU A 38 1.66 -29.48 -3.34
N SER A 39 1.85 -29.67 -4.64
CA SER A 39 1.14 -30.68 -5.41
C SER A 39 1.60 -32.09 -5.02
N GLN A 40 0.77 -33.10 -5.29
CA GLN A 40 1.16 -34.50 -5.10
C GLN A 40 2.45 -34.86 -5.85
N ARG A 41 2.68 -34.27 -7.02
CA ARG A 41 3.88 -34.51 -7.81
C ARG A 41 5.13 -33.89 -7.17
N GLU A 42 5.01 -32.72 -6.57
CA GLU A 42 6.11 -32.08 -5.83
C GLU A 42 6.43 -32.84 -4.55
N GLU A 43 5.44 -33.39 -3.85
CA GLU A 43 5.67 -34.27 -2.70
C GLU A 43 6.45 -35.53 -3.08
N LEU A 44 6.04 -36.23 -4.15
CA LEU A 44 6.75 -37.41 -4.67
C LEU A 44 8.17 -37.06 -5.13
N MET A 45 8.36 -35.87 -5.71
CA MET A 45 9.71 -35.37 -6.04
C MET A 45 10.55 -35.22 -4.77
N PHE A 46 10.02 -34.60 -3.71
CA PHE A 46 10.73 -34.46 -2.45
C PHE A 46 11.06 -35.82 -1.82
N GLU A 47 10.13 -36.78 -1.81
CA GLU A 47 10.39 -38.15 -1.34
C GLU A 47 11.57 -38.80 -2.07
N GLU A 48 11.68 -38.58 -3.37
CA GLU A 48 12.81 -39.08 -4.17
C GLU A 48 14.11 -38.34 -3.84
N VAL A 49 14.08 -37.01 -3.74
CA VAL A 49 15.25 -36.18 -3.36
C VAL A 49 15.79 -36.63 -2.01
N TYR A 50 14.93 -36.86 -1.02
CA TYR A 50 15.32 -37.26 0.33
C TYR A 50 15.97 -38.64 0.41
N LYS A 51 15.81 -39.52 -0.58
CA LYS A 51 16.52 -40.82 -0.62
C LYS A 51 18.02 -40.64 -0.87
N TYR A 52 18.42 -39.56 -1.54
CA TYR A 52 19.78 -39.35 -2.03
C TYR A 52 20.50 -38.16 -1.40
N PHE A 53 19.76 -37.21 -0.82
CA PHE A 53 20.31 -35.97 -0.26
C PHE A 53 19.88 -35.76 1.19
N ASP A 54 20.85 -35.40 2.03
CA ASP A 54 20.63 -34.97 3.41
C ASP A 54 20.70 -33.44 3.58
N ASN A 55 21.18 -32.72 2.54
CA ASN A 55 21.25 -31.26 2.49
C ASN A 55 20.46 -30.76 1.30
N VAL A 56 19.26 -30.24 1.55
CA VAL A 56 18.36 -29.70 0.52
C VAL A 56 18.18 -28.19 0.76
N ILE A 57 18.31 -27.42 -0.32
CA ILE A 57 17.97 -25.99 -0.38
C ILE A 57 16.72 -25.84 -1.23
N VAL A 58 15.73 -25.10 -0.73
CA VAL A 58 14.49 -24.82 -1.48
C VAL A 58 14.46 -23.37 -1.94
N LEU A 59 14.26 -23.13 -3.23
CA LEU A 59 13.99 -21.80 -3.78
C LEU A 59 12.49 -21.66 -4.02
N ILE A 60 11.88 -20.66 -3.39
CA ILE A 60 10.45 -20.34 -3.52
C ILE A 60 10.31 -19.23 -4.56
N ASN A 61 9.99 -19.62 -5.79
CA ASN A 61 9.73 -18.74 -6.93
C ASN A 61 8.22 -18.52 -7.07
N SER A 62 7.66 -17.74 -6.15
CA SER A 62 6.23 -17.42 -6.07
C SER A 62 6.06 -15.95 -5.75
N SER A 63 5.08 -15.27 -6.32
CA SER A 63 4.72 -13.89 -5.97
C SER A 63 3.79 -13.77 -4.77
N SER A 64 3.34 -14.90 -4.24
CA SER A 64 2.43 -14.97 -3.09
C SER A 64 2.93 -16.01 -2.10
N PRO A 65 2.65 -15.84 -0.79
CA PRO A 65 3.11 -16.79 0.20
C PRO A 65 2.50 -18.17 -0.05
N MET A 66 3.35 -19.20 0.04
CA MET A 66 2.94 -20.61 -0.06
C MET A 66 2.68 -21.20 1.33
N GLU A 67 1.92 -22.29 1.38
CA GLU A 67 1.87 -23.15 2.57
C GLU A 67 3.17 -23.94 2.63
N MET A 68 4.09 -23.51 3.50
CA MET A 68 5.48 -23.97 3.51
C MET A 68 5.77 -24.98 4.63
N GLY A 69 4.75 -25.63 5.20
CA GLY A 69 4.92 -26.58 6.31
C GLY A 69 5.89 -27.74 6.01
N PHE A 70 6.05 -28.10 4.72
CA PHE A 70 7.01 -29.10 4.26
C PHE A 70 8.48 -28.74 4.55
N LEU A 71 8.80 -27.45 4.74
CA LEU A 71 10.14 -26.98 5.11
C LEU A 71 10.59 -27.48 6.49
N ASN A 72 9.67 -27.96 7.33
CA ASN A 72 9.99 -28.56 8.64
C ASN A 72 10.71 -29.93 8.52
N ASN A 73 10.87 -30.46 7.31
CA ASN A 73 11.66 -31.67 7.11
C ASN A 73 13.15 -31.40 7.45
N PRO A 74 13.79 -32.19 8.32
CA PRO A 74 15.15 -31.93 8.78
C PRO A 74 16.24 -32.05 7.70
N LYS A 75 15.92 -32.63 6.52
CA LYS A 75 16.83 -32.66 5.37
C LYS A 75 16.83 -31.34 4.59
N ILE A 76 15.84 -30.47 4.79
CA ILE A 76 15.83 -29.12 4.23
C ILE A 76 16.62 -28.22 5.18
N GLY A 77 17.82 -27.84 4.76
CA GLY A 77 18.73 -27.00 5.56
C GLY A 77 18.55 -25.50 5.34
N ALA A 78 17.95 -25.10 4.22
CA ALA A 78 17.69 -23.69 3.90
C ALA A 78 16.53 -23.52 2.93
N ALA A 79 15.86 -22.38 3.01
CA ALA A 79 14.92 -21.92 2.01
C ALA A 79 15.19 -20.44 1.68
N LEU A 80 15.00 -20.06 0.41
CA LEU A 80 15.11 -18.68 -0.04
C LEU A 80 13.87 -18.31 -0.85
N TYR A 81 13.15 -17.27 -0.40
CA TYR A 81 12.10 -16.65 -1.17
C TYR A 81 12.72 -15.75 -2.24
N VAL A 82 12.58 -16.14 -3.51
CA VAL A 82 13.19 -15.43 -4.65
C VAL A 82 12.16 -14.66 -5.46
N GLY A 83 10.86 -14.95 -5.26
CA GLY A 83 9.73 -14.47 -6.05
C GLY A 83 10.02 -14.35 -7.53
N TYR A 84 9.54 -13.31 -8.19
CA TYR A 84 9.82 -13.08 -9.62
C TYR A 84 10.97 -12.07 -9.77
N PRO A 85 12.20 -12.53 -10.09
CA PRO A 85 13.40 -11.69 -10.02
C PRO A 85 13.62 -10.83 -11.28
N GLY A 86 12.71 -10.83 -12.25
CA GLY A 86 12.91 -10.15 -13.53
C GLY A 86 14.00 -10.80 -14.41
N TYR A 87 14.44 -10.11 -15.47
CA TYR A 87 15.38 -10.68 -16.46
C TYR A 87 16.78 -10.93 -15.90
N TYR A 88 17.29 -10.01 -15.07
CA TYR A 88 18.66 -10.09 -14.58
C TYR A 88 18.76 -10.46 -13.10
N GLY A 89 17.68 -10.39 -12.31
CA GLY A 89 17.73 -10.65 -10.87
C GLY A 89 18.01 -12.12 -10.52
N ALA A 90 17.70 -13.08 -11.41
CA ALA A 90 18.01 -14.48 -11.18
C ALA A 90 19.52 -14.74 -11.03
N ALA A 91 20.37 -13.87 -11.61
CA ALA A 91 21.83 -13.95 -11.46
C ALA A 91 22.30 -13.63 -10.03
N ALA A 92 21.48 -13.00 -9.18
CA ALA A 92 21.79 -12.75 -7.78
C ALA A 92 21.61 -14.02 -6.91
N ILE A 93 20.82 -15.01 -7.35
CA ILE A 93 20.55 -16.21 -6.55
C ILE A 93 21.84 -16.98 -6.24
N PRO A 94 22.71 -17.33 -7.22
CA PRO A 94 23.98 -17.97 -6.90
C PRO A 94 24.86 -17.13 -5.97
N GLN A 95 24.91 -15.81 -6.16
CA GLN A 95 25.70 -14.89 -5.32
C GLN A 95 25.22 -14.92 -3.87
N ILE A 96 23.90 -15.01 -3.66
CA ILE A 96 23.32 -15.18 -2.33
C ILE A 96 23.70 -16.54 -1.75
N LEU A 97 23.49 -17.62 -2.49
CA LEU A 97 23.77 -18.98 -2.01
C LEU A 97 25.26 -19.21 -1.69
N THR A 98 26.17 -18.51 -2.38
CA THR A 98 27.62 -18.60 -2.11
C THR A 98 28.12 -17.58 -1.09
N GLY A 99 27.25 -16.69 -0.60
CA GLY A 99 27.63 -15.63 0.35
C GLY A 99 28.42 -14.47 -0.24
N GLU A 100 28.45 -14.32 -1.57
CA GLU A 100 28.99 -13.10 -2.22
C GLU A 100 28.10 -11.89 -1.95
N VAL A 101 26.79 -12.12 -1.92
CA VAL A 101 25.79 -11.15 -1.46
C VAL A 101 25.08 -11.74 -0.26
N ILE A 102 25.05 -11.01 0.85
CA ILE A 102 24.45 -11.51 2.09
C ILE A 102 22.95 -11.18 2.09
N PRO A 103 22.05 -12.16 2.33
CA PRO A 103 20.61 -11.92 2.34
C PRO A 103 20.24 -10.94 3.45
N SER A 104 19.31 -10.06 3.13
CA SER A 104 18.76 -9.04 4.04
C SER A 104 17.30 -8.70 3.69
N GLY A 105 16.62 -9.57 2.93
CA GLY A 105 15.22 -9.37 2.59
C GLY A 105 14.30 -9.89 3.70
N HIS A 106 13.15 -9.27 3.84
CA HIS A 106 12.12 -9.59 4.83
C HIS A 106 10.78 -9.80 4.11
N LEU A 107 9.95 -10.72 4.60
CA LEU A 107 8.64 -10.99 4.00
C LEU A 107 7.72 -9.78 4.11
N THR A 108 6.91 -9.55 3.07
CA THR A 108 5.88 -8.49 3.05
C THR A 108 4.46 -9.02 3.21
N ASP A 109 4.32 -10.33 3.37
CA ASP A 109 3.07 -11.01 3.64
C ASP A 109 3.31 -12.07 4.72
N THR A 110 2.28 -12.35 5.52
CA THR A 110 2.32 -13.42 6.51
C THR A 110 2.25 -14.79 5.83
N ALA A 111 3.18 -15.69 6.14
CA ALA A 111 3.13 -17.07 5.67
C ALA A 111 2.49 -17.97 6.74
N ALA A 112 1.22 -18.33 6.54
CA ALA A 112 0.49 -19.26 7.39
C ALA A 112 0.75 -20.73 7.01
N TYR A 113 0.53 -21.64 7.97
CA TYR A 113 0.54 -23.08 7.68
C TYR A 113 -0.67 -23.53 6.86
N ASP A 114 -1.82 -22.86 7.04
CA ASP A 114 -3.07 -23.10 6.31
C ASP A 114 -3.68 -21.77 5.92
N LEU A 115 -3.86 -21.53 4.62
CA LEU A 115 -4.44 -20.26 4.18
C LEU A 115 -5.90 -20.07 4.63
N LYS A 116 -6.61 -21.14 5.01
CA LYS A 116 -7.99 -21.09 5.52
C LYS A 116 -8.11 -20.43 6.89
N SER A 117 -7.00 -20.27 7.63
CA SER A 117 -7.03 -19.57 8.92
C SER A 117 -7.23 -18.07 8.79
N ALA A 118 -7.09 -17.49 7.60
CA ALA A 118 -7.38 -16.08 7.35
C ALA A 118 -8.88 -15.86 7.07
N PRO A 119 -9.53 -14.85 7.67
CA PRO A 119 -10.93 -14.53 7.39
C PRO A 119 -11.16 -14.14 5.92
N SER A 120 -10.18 -13.49 5.29
CA SER A 120 -10.24 -13.12 3.87
C SER A 120 -10.30 -14.34 2.93
N TYR A 121 -9.83 -15.52 3.35
CA TYR A 121 -9.80 -16.72 2.50
C TYR A 121 -11.19 -17.13 2.00
N VAL A 122 -12.20 -16.99 2.84
CA VAL A 122 -13.59 -17.36 2.54
C VAL A 122 -14.10 -16.60 1.31
N ASN A 123 -13.76 -15.31 1.24
CA ASN A 123 -14.17 -14.39 0.18
C ASN A 123 -13.00 -13.99 -0.74
N SER A 124 -12.01 -14.87 -0.96
CA SER A 124 -10.90 -14.66 -1.91
C SER A 124 -10.73 -15.80 -2.92
N GLY A 125 -10.01 -15.54 -4.01
CA GLY A 125 -9.78 -16.50 -5.10
C GLY A 125 -10.91 -16.57 -6.13
N PRO A 126 -10.82 -17.45 -7.13
CA PRO A 126 -11.72 -17.48 -8.28
C PRO A 126 -13.20 -17.73 -7.91
N ASP A 127 -13.45 -18.43 -6.82
CA ASP A 127 -14.80 -18.81 -6.39
C ASP A 127 -15.43 -17.80 -5.42
N ALA A 128 -14.71 -16.73 -5.08
CA ALA A 128 -15.19 -15.70 -4.17
C ALA A 128 -15.99 -14.59 -4.83
N THR A 129 -15.97 -14.51 -6.15
CA THR A 129 -16.79 -13.56 -6.89
C THR A 129 -18.20 -14.16 -7.04
N ILE A 130 -19.14 -13.69 -6.22
CA ILE A 130 -20.49 -14.26 -6.13
C ILE A 130 -21.45 -13.47 -7.02
N GLY A 131 -22.21 -14.17 -7.86
CA GLY A 131 -23.26 -13.57 -8.68
C GLY A 131 -24.53 -13.27 -7.87
N TYR A 132 -25.14 -12.11 -8.10
CA TYR A 132 -26.50 -11.86 -7.62
C TYR A 132 -27.50 -12.79 -8.31
N THR A 133 -28.55 -13.19 -7.59
CA THR A 133 -29.67 -13.92 -8.18
C THR A 133 -30.72 -12.97 -8.76
N GLY A 134 -31.44 -13.43 -9.79
CA GLY A 134 -32.57 -12.72 -10.42
C GLY A 134 -32.19 -11.61 -11.40
N LYS A 135 -31.01 -10.99 -11.27
CA LYS A 135 -30.44 -9.95 -12.15
C LYS A 135 -28.94 -10.21 -12.35
N GLY A 136 -28.33 -9.55 -13.34
CA GLY A 136 -26.87 -9.59 -13.52
C GLY A 136 -26.12 -8.83 -12.42
N GLY A 137 -24.81 -9.06 -12.30
CA GLY A 137 -23.96 -8.42 -11.30
C GLY A 137 -23.21 -9.41 -10.42
N ARG A 138 -22.06 -8.99 -9.89
CA ARG A 138 -21.21 -9.80 -9.00
C ARG A 138 -20.77 -8.97 -7.80
N TYR A 139 -20.57 -9.59 -6.64
CA TYR A 139 -20.15 -8.89 -5.42
C TYR A 139 -19.09 -9.66 -4.65
N LYS A 140 -18.45 -8.94 -3.73
CA LYS A 140 -17.53 -9.41 -2.70
C LYS A 140 -17.79 -8.64 -1.41
N ASP A 141 -17.73 -9.36 -0.31
CA ASP A 141 -17.87 -8.79 1.03
C ASP A 141 -16.50 -8.86 1.70
N TYR A 142 -15.90 -7.70 1.97
CA TYR A 142 -14.64 -7.58 2.73
C TYR A 142 -14.97 -7.63 4.23
N ALA A 143 -15.60 -8.73 4.61
CA ALA A 143 -16.16 -8.97 5.93
C ALA A 143 -15.06 -9.03 7.01
N GLU A 144 -13.80 -9.22 6.64
CA GLU A 144 -12.67 -9.16 7.57
C GLU A 144 -12.37 -7.75 8.13
N GLY A 145 -12.94 -6.69 7.54
CA GLY A 145 -12.70 -5.32 7.99
C GLY A 145 -11.20 -4.98 8.01
N ILE A 146 -10.70 -4.35 9.06
CA ILE A 146 -9.27 -4.00 9.18
C ILE A 146 -8.35 -5.22 9.42
N TYR A 147 -8.89 -6.41 9.66
CA TYR A 147 -8.13 -7.61 10.05
C TYR A 147 -7.61 -8.37 8.82
N VAL A 148 -6.69 -7.75 8.09
CA VAL A 148 -6.02 -8.31 6.91
C VAL A 148 -4.57 -8.69 7.24
N GLY A 149 -4.11 -9.87 6.80
CA GLY A 149 -2.71 -10.29 6.99
C GLY A 149 -2.31 -10.40 8.47
N TYR A 150 -1.12 -9.91 8.83
CA TYR A 150 -0.61 -9.92 10.20
C TYR A 150 -1.56 -9.22 11.19
N LYS A 151 -2.31 -8.19 10.73
CA LYS A 151 -3.31 -7.52 11.58
C LYS A 151 -4.37 -8.47 12.08
N TRP A 152 -4.73 -9.51 11.32
CA TRP A 152 -5.57 -10.59 11.81
C TRP A 152 -4.80 -11.51 12.76
N TYR A 153 -3.69 -12.09 12.31
CA TYR A 153 -3.00 -13.15 13.06
C TYR A 153 -2.53 -12.72 14.44
N GLU A 154 -1.96 -11.52 14.54
CA GLU A 154 -1.47 -10.94 15.79
C GLU A 154 -2.62 -10.51 16.70
N THR A 155 -3.76 -10.08 16.15
CA THR A 155 -4.92 -9.68 16.96
C THR A 155 -5.66 -10.90 17.50
N ALA A 156 -5.86 -11.90 16.64
CA ALA A 156 -6.42 -13.19 17.04
C ALA A 156 -5.59 -13.86 18.14
N ASP A 157 -4.26 -13.78 18.07
CA ASP A 157 -3.39 -14.28 19.14
C ASP A 157 -3.50 -13.48 20.43
N ALA A 158 -3.50 -12.14 20.34
CA ALA A 158 -3.68 -11.27 21.49
C ALA A 158 -5.02 -11.48 22.22
N GLU A 159 -6.07 -11.90 21.49
CA GLU A 159 -7.39 -12.26 22.04
C GLU A 159 -7.50 -13.75 22.44
N GLY A 160 -6.44 -14.55 22.27
CA GLY A 160 -6.45 -15.97 22.60
C GLY A 160 -7.38 -16.82 21.71
N TYR A 161 -7.62 -16.38 20.48
CA TYR A 161 -8.47 -17.08 19.50
C TYR A 161 -7.90 -18.44 19.08
N TRP A 162 -6.56 -18.54 19.02
CA TRP A 162 -5.86 -19.77 18.67
C TRP A 162 -5.88 -20.78 19.83
N ASP A 163 -6.96 -21.58 19.94
CA ASP A 163 -6.98 -22.67 20.92
C ASP A 163 -5.88 -23.70 20.62
N SER A 164 -5.14 -24.04 21.67
CA SER A 164 -4.13 -25.10 21.75
C SER A 164 -4.55 -26.46 21.17
N SER A 165 -5.85 -26.76 21.08
CA SER A 165 -6.35 -28.06 20.62
C SER A 165 -6.70 -28.14 19.13
N THR A 166 -6.98 -27.01 18.47
CA THR A 166 -7.68 -26.97 17.17
C THR A 166 -6.75 -27.02 15.96
N TYR A 167 -5.56 -26.43 16.02
CA TYR A 167 -4.61 -26.36 14.89
C TYR A 167 -3.53 -27.45 14.91
N THR A 168 -3.75 -28.50 15.71
CA THR A 168 -2.87 -29.67 15.79
C THR A 168 -2.98 -30.62 14.59
N GLU A 169 -3.91 -30.36 13.67
CA GLU A 169 -4.23 -31.20 12.48
C GLU A 169 -3.03 -31.38 11.53
N TYR A 170 -2.05 -30.48 11.56
CA TYR A 170 -0.84 -30.55 10.72
C TYR A 170 0.32 -31.36 11.33
N GLY A 171 0.08 -32.08 12.44
CA GLY A 171 1.12 -32.87 13.11
C GLY A 171 2.25 -32.01 13.71
N LEU A 172 2.01 -30.70 13.84
CA LEU A 172 2.92 -29.77 14.52
C LEU A 172 2.74 -29.94 16.03
N ASN A 173 3.84 -30.18 16.75
CA ASN A 173 3.83 -30.16 18.22
C ASN A 173 3.94 -28.71 18.74
N LYS A 174 3.00 -27.86 18.32
CA LYS A 174 2.93 -26.42 18.59
C LYS A 174 1.50 -26.02 18.99
N THR A 175 1.34 -24.87 19.64
CA THR A 175 0.05 -24.31 20.10
C THR A 175 0.03 -22.80 19.93
N GLY A 176 -1.15 -22.17 19.88
CA GLY A 176 -1.28 -20.70 19.77
C GLY A 176 -0.84 -20.20 18.39
N TYR A 177 -0.32 -18.97 18.33
CA TYR A 177 0.23 -18.34 17.11
C TYR A 177 1.15 -19.27 16.31
N ASP A 178 2.10 -19.93 17.00
CA ASP A 178 3.11 -20.81 16.43
C ASP A 178 2.53 -22.04 15.69
N ALA A 179 1.27 -22.41 15.95
CA ALA A 179 0.58 -23.48 15.26
C ALA A 179 -0.08 -23.03 13.94
N VAL A 180 -0.23 -21.72 13.73
CA VAL A 180 -1.01 -21.13 12.63
C VAL A 180 -0.13 -20.33 11.68
N VAL A 181 0.81 -19.54 12.23
CA VAL A 181 1.77 -18.76 11.44
C VAL A 181 3.11 -19.47 11.39
N GLN A 182 3.66 -19.64 10.19
CA GLN A 182 4.97 -20.22 9.98
C GLN A 182 6.06 -19.16 9.95
N PHE A 183 5.85 -18.09 9.18
CA PHE A 183 6.72 -16.93 9.12
C PHE A 183 5.88 -15.65 9.22
N PRO A 184 6.07 -14.83 10.26
CA PRO A 184 5.35 -13.57 10.41
C PRO A 184 5.66 -12.58 9.28
N PHE A 185 4.78 -11.60 9.08
CA PHE A 185 5.09 -10.39 8.32
C PHE A 185 6.38 -9.73 8.84
N GLY A 186 7.27 -9.29 7.96
CA GLY A 186 8.58 -8.76 8.36
C GLY A 186 9.63 -9.82 8.67
N TYR A 187 9.33 -11.13 8.61
CA TYR A 187 10.34 -12.14 8.88
C TYR A 187 11.45 -12.17 7.81
N GLY A 188 12.71 -12.14 8.25
CA GLY A 188 13.89 -12.22 7.39
C GLY A 188 15.12 -12.71 8.15
N LEU A 189 15.99 -13.46 7.46
CA LEU A 189 17.26 -13.94 8.03
C LEU A 189 18.46 -13.37 7.26
N SER A 190 19.61 -13.37 7.93
CA SER A 190 20.91 -13.02 7.37
C SER A 190 21.96 -14.09 7.69
N TYR A 191 23.09 -14.07 6.99
CA TYR A 191 24.26 -14.90 7.35
C TYR A 191 25.08 -14.28 8.50
N THR A 192 24.80 -13.01 8.84
CA THR A 192 25.39 -12.33 9.99
C THR A 192 24.34 -12.05 11.07
N LYS A 193 24.75 -11.43 12.17
CA LYS A 193 23.90 -11.09 13.33
C LYS A 193 24.05 -9.63 13.69
N PHE A 194 22.99 -9.06 14.24
CA PHE A 194 22.94 -7.65 14.60
C PHE A 194 22.42 -7.41 16.01
N ASN A 195 23.03 -6.43 16.68
CA ASN A 195 22.60 -5.88 17.97
C ASN A 195 22.00 -4.49 17.76
N TRP A 196 20.93 -4.19 18.50
CA TRP A 196 20.26 -2.90 18.46
C TRP A 196 20.40 -2.17 19.81
N LEU A 197 20.46 -0.84 19.79
CA LEU A 197 20.39 0.02 20.97
C LEU A 197 19.48 1.21 20.69
N LEU A 198 18.45 1.44 21.50
CA LEU A 198 17.80 2.73 21.51
C LEU A 198 18.74 3.77 22.14
N GLN A 199 19.19 4.75 21.35
CA GLN A 199 20.08 5.82 21.82
C GLN A 199 19.31 6.99 22.44
N SER A 200 18.18 7.39 21.85
CA SER A 200 17.38 8.52 22.33
C SER A 200 15.96 8.49 21.78
N VAL A 201 15.04 9.11 22.53
CA VAL A 201 13.70 9.49 22.07
C VAL A 201 13.50 10.97 22.33
N THR A 202 13.20 11.75 21.30
CA THR A 202 13.01 13.20 21.40
C THR A 202 11.79 13.68 20.62
N ASP A 203 11.33 14.89 20.90
CA ASP A 203 10.41 15.61 20.01
C ASP A 203 11.17 16.35 18.89
N SER A 204 10.43 17.02 18.00
CA SER A 204 11.00 17.83 16.90
C SER A 204 11.86 19.02 17.36
N SER A 205 11.77 19.43 18.62
CA SER A 205 12.63 20.47 19.22
C SER A 205 13.94 19.91 19.80
N GLY A 206 14.10 18.58 19.80
CA GLY A 206 15.22 17.87 20.42
C GLY A 206 15.05 17.66 21.93
N LYS A 207 13.87 17.93 22.48
CA LYS A 207 13.59 17.67 23.90
C LYS A 207 13.32 16.19 24.11
N GLU A 208 13.91 15.62 25.15
CA GLU A 208 13.73 14.21 25.51
C GLU A 208 12.27 13.87 25.84
N ILE A 209 11.79 12.74 25.32
CA ILE A 209 10.50 12.14 25.64
C ILE A 209 10.77 10.87 26.43
N THR A 210 10.30 10.81 27.67
CA THR A 210 10.45 9.63 28.53
C THR A 210 9.25 8.70 28.43
N GLU A 211 9.42 7.46 28.84
CA GLU A 211 8.32 6.49 28.95
C GLU A 211 7.19 7.05 29.84
N LEU A 212 5.95 6.78 29.45
CA LEU A 212 4.69 7.31 30.03
C LEU A 212 4.50 8.83 29.90
N SER A 213 5.30 9.52 29.08
CA SER A 213 5.00 10.91 28.73
C SER A 213 3.63 11.00 28.06
N THR A 214 2.89 12.06 28.39
CA THR A 214 1.64 12.41 27.70
C THR A 214 1.97 13.07 26.37
N LEU A 215 1.44 12.51 25.28
CA LEU A 215 1.60 12.99 23.92
C LEU A 215 0.38 13.80 23.47
N LYS A 216 0.59 14.76 22.59
CA LYS A 216 -0.45 15.47 21.85
C LYS A 216 -0.62 14.86 20.47
N ALA A 217 -1.80 15.07 19.87
CA ALA A 217 -2.09 14.61 18.51
C ALA A 217 -1.11 15.13 17.44
N ASP A 218 -0.62 16.38 17.59
CA ASP A 218 0.30 17.04 16.67
C ASP A 218 1.79 16.83 17.01
N ASP A 219 2.10 16.05 18.06
CA ASP A 219 3.48 15.73 18.39
C ASP A 219 4.10 14.80 17.33
N THR A 220 5.42 14.91 17.20
CA THR A 220 6.25 13.96 16.45
C THR A 220 7.29 13.37 17.38
N ILE A 221 7.34 12.04 17.45
CA ILE A 221 8.31 11.29 18.24
C ILE A 221 9.46 10.89 17.32
N ILE A 222 10.69 11.22 17.71
CA ILE A 222 11.92 10.90 16.99
C ILE A 222 12.69 9.86 17.78
N PHE A 223 12.78 8.64 17.24
CA PHE A 223 13.62 7.58 17.81
C PHE A 223 14.94 7.49 17.06
N LYS A 224 16.03 7.31 17.80
CA LYS A 224 17.36 7.02 17.24
C LYS A 224 17.85 5.66 17.70
N VAL A 225 17.99 4.73 16.77
CA VAL A 225 18.40 3.34 17.05
C VAL A 225 19.75 3.05 16.43
N TRP A 226 20.72 2.63 17.25
CA TRP A 226 22.00 2.14 16.77
C TRP A 226 21.90 0.65 16.42
N VAL A 227 22.37 0.28 15.24
CA VAL A 227 22.44 -1.10 14.76
C VAL A 227 23.89 -1.46 14.49
N GLU A 228 24.37 -2.55 15.05
CA GLU A 228 25.75 -3.01 14.91
C GLU A 228 25.80 -4.43 14.36
N ASN A 229 26.63 -4.65 13.35
CA ASN A 229 26.94 -5.98 12.85
C ASN A 229 27.95 -6.66 13.79
N ILE A 230 27.51 -7.71 14.47
CA ILE A 230 28.31 -8.44 15.46
C ILE A 230 28.73 -9.84 14.97
N GLY A 231 28.38 -10.20 13.73
CA GLY A 231 28.76 -11.49 13.15
C GLY A 231 30.05 -11.41 12.34
N GLU A 232 30.27 -12.44 11.52
CA GLU A 232 31.51 -12.64 10.77
C GLU A 232 31.43 -12.16 9.31
N TYR A 233 30.21 -11.96 8.81
CA TYR A 233 29.96 -11.54 7.43
C TYR A 233 29.48 -10.10 7.40
N ASP A 234 29.75 -9.41 6.29
CA ASP A 234 29.10 -8.15 5.98
C ASP A 234 27.58 -8.33 5.96
N GLY A 235 26.81 -7.27 6.15
CA GLY A 235 25.37 -7.41 6.03
C GLY A 235 24.61 -6.12 6.20
N LYS A 236 23.31 -6.21 5.92
CA LYS A 236 22.33 -5.17 6.20
C LYS A 236 21.24 -5.76 7.09
N ASP A 237 20.64 -4.91 7.89
CA ASP A 237 19.55 -5.28 8.79
C ASP A 237 18.38 -4.31 8.61
N VAL A 238 17.17 -4.81 8.84
CA VAL A 238 15.93 -4.04 8.80
C VAL A 238 15.46 -3.86 10.24
N VAL A 239 15.23 -2.62 10.63
CA VAL A 239 14.64 -2.26 11.92
C VAL A 239 13.20 -1.81 11.67
N GLU A 240 12.26 -2.55 12.24
CA GLU A 240 10.83 -2.34 12.07
C GLU A 240 10.24 -1.75 13.37
N LEU A 241 9.45 -0.69 13.25
CA LEU A 241 8.79 -0.02 14.36
C LEU A 241 7.28 -0.20 14.22
N TYR A 242 6.66 -0.72 15.28
CA TYR A 242 5.23 -0.99 15.36
C TYR A 242 4.59 -0.24 16.52
N TYR A 243 3.29 0.03 16.42
CA TYR A 243 2.48 0.53 17.54
C TYR A 243 1.30 -0.39 17.88
N SER A 244 0.91 -0.35 19.14
CA SER A 244 -0.30 -0.97 19.69
C SER A 244 -1.14 0.10 20.37
N ALA A 245 -2.34 0.32 19.85
CA ALA A 245 -3.32 1.25 20.41
C ALA A 245 -4.17 0.56 21.50
N PRO A 246 -4.69 1.31 22.50
CA PRO A 246 -5.62 0.76 23.47
C PRO A 246 -6.93 0.36 22.78
N TYR A 247 -7.39 -0.86 23.05
CA TYR A 247 -8.69 -1.35 22.58
C TYR A 247 -9.67 -1.45 23.75
N LYS A 248 -10.90 -0.99 23.53
CA LYS A 248 -12.02 -1.17 24.43
C LYS A 248 -13.07 -1.98 23.70
N LYS A 249 -13.52 -3.04 24.37
CA LYS A 249 -14.45 -4.02 23.81
C LYS A 249 -15.75 -3.35 23.33
N GLY A 250 -16.10 -3.56 22.06
CA GLY A 250 -17.30 -3.00 21.40
C GLY A 250 -17.17 -1.56 20.90
N GLU A 251 -16.03 -0.89 21.12
CA GLU A 251 -15.73 0.42 20.53
C GLU A 251 -15.05 0.27 19.16
N ILE A 252 -14.35 1.30 18.68
CA ILE A 252 -13.66 1.33 17.38
C ILE A 252 -12.73 0.12 17.24
N GLU A 253 -12.85 -0.61 16.14
CA GLU A 253 -12.04 -1.79 15.83
C GLU A 253 -10.57 -1.42 15.70
N LYS A 254 -9.66 -2.25 16.26
CA LYS A 254 -8.21 -2.00 16.24
C LYS A 254 -7.43 -3.30 16.20
N SER A 255 -6.43 -3.34 15.33
CA SER A 255 -5.41 -4.38 15.33
C SER A 255 -4.51 -4.26 16.56
N SER A 256 -4.05 -5.39 17.11
CA SER A 256 -3.17 -5.43 18.29
C SER A 256 -1.78 -4.85 18.01
N VAL A 257 -1.35 -4.85 16.75
CA VAL A 257 -0.06 -4.33 16.29
C VAL A 257 -0.20 -3.77 14.87
N ASN A 258 0.49 -2.66 14.60
CA ASN A 258 0.45 -1.97 13.30
C ASN A 258 1.84 -1.41 12.97
N LEU A 259 2.33 -1.62 11.74
CA LEU A 259 3.58 -1.04 11.27
C LEU A 259 3.45 0.49 11.22
N ILE A 260 4.41 1.23 11.80
CA ILE A 260 4.44 2.70 11.76
C ILE A 260 5.70 3.26 11.09
N GLY A 261 6.76 2.45 10.97
CA GLY A 261 7.94 2.83 10.24
C GLY A 261 8.95 1.70 10.14
N PHE A 262 9.87 1.81 9.19
CA PHE A 262 10.98 0.90 9.04
C PHE A 262 12.20 1.67 8.53
N GLN A 263 13.39 1.19 8.84
CA GLN A 263 14.64 1.67 8.25
C GLN A 263 15.56 0.51 7.99
N LYS A 264 16.36 0.62 6.94
CA LYS A 264 17.39 -0.37 6.61
C LYS A 264 18.79 0.23 6.74
N THR A 265 19.70 -0.55 7.30
CA THR A 265 21.10 -0.15 7.36
C THR A 265 21.75 -0.13 5.98
N SER A 266 22.81 0.67 5.85
CA SER A 266 23.83 0.51 4.82
C SER A 266 24.56 -0.82 5.01
N LEU A 267 25.42 -1.20 4.05
CA LEU A 267 26.23 -2.42 4.21
C LEU A 267 27.23 -2.22 5.36
N LEU A 268 27.06 -2.97 6.45
CA LEU A 268 27.92 -2.95 7.62
C LEU A 268 28.91 -4.10 7.57
N GLN A 269 30.19 -3.80 7.67
CA GLN A 269 31.23 -4.81 7.92
C GLN A 269 31.12 -5.32 9.37
N PRO A 270 31.68 -6.50 9.72
CA PRO A 270 31.83 -6.94 11.10
C PRO A 270 32.40 -5.85 12.03
N GLY A 271 31.71 -5.58 13.14
CA GLY A 271 32.03 -4.54 14.12
C GLY A 271 31.67 -3.11 13.71
N GLN A 272 31.10 -2.89 12.52
CA GLN A 272 30.54 -1.59 12.14
C GLN A 272 29.10 -1.46 12.60
N GLY A 273 28.69 -0.22 12.86
CA GLY A 273 27.30 0.10 13.14
C GLY A 273 26.87 1.44 12.59
N GLN A 274 25.56 1.65 12.55
CA GLN A 274 24.89 2.83 12.02
C GLN A 274 23.73 3.23 12.93
N ALA A 275 23.54 4.54 13.13
CA ALA A 275 22.32 5.06 13.74
C ALA A 275 21.24 5.26 12.67
N LEU A 276 20.06 4.72 12.92
CA LEU A 276 18.83 4.90 12.14
C LEU A 276 17.90 5.84 12.90
N GLU A 277 17.20 6.71 12.17
CA GLU A 277 16.24 7.66 12.73
C GLU A 277 14.83 7.33 12.23
N PHE A 278 13.87 7.36 13.16
CA PHE A 278 12.45 7.14 12.90
C PHE A 278 11.69 8.36 13.37
N GLN A 279 10.86 8.92 12.50
CA GLN A 279 9.96 10.02 12.84
C GLN A 279 8.53 9.49 12.80
N VAL A 280 7.82 9.58 13.92
CA VAL A 280 6.46 9.08 14.08
C VAL A 280 5.56 10.23 14.47
N SER A 281 4.67 10.62 13.57
CA SER A 281 3.58 11.54 13.89
C SER A 281 2.55 10.82 14.76
N VAL A 282 2.16 11.43 15.87
CA VAL A 282 1.21 10.79 16.81
C VAL A 282 -0.15 10.57 16.16
N SER A 283 -0.59 11.48 15.28
CA SER A 283 -1.80 11.34 14.48
C SER A 283 -1.83 10.12 13.56
N ASP A 284 -0.67 9.57 13.15
CA ASP A 284 -0.62 8.36 12.32
C ASP A 284 -1.09 7.10 13.09
N MET A 285 -1.21 7.16 14.41
CA MET A 285 -1.71 6.07 15.25
C MET A 285 -3.23 6.09 15.43
N ALA A 286 -3.94 7.06 14.82
CA ALA A 286 -5.39 7.20 14.93
C ALA A 286 -6.13 6.08 14.19
N SER A 287 -7.31 5.72 14.71
CA SER A 287 -8.28 4.82 14.06
C SER A 287 -9.48 5.62 13.55
N TYR A 288 -10.09 5.18 12.45
CA TYR A 288 -11.24 5.87 11.88
C TYR A 288 -12.56 5.33 12.45
N ASP A 289 -13.31 6.16 13.15
CA ASP A 289 -14.64 5.81 13.65
C ASP A 289 -15.72 6.23 12.65
N ALA A 290 -16.16 5.31 11.81
CA ALA A 290 -17.23 5.58 10.84
C ALA A 290 -18.63 5.65 11.50
N TYR A 291 -18.78 5.15 12.73
CA TYR A 291 -20.09 4.89 13.35
C TYR A 291 -20.27 5.52 14.73
N ASP A 292 -19.29 6.30 15.21
CA ASP A 292 -19.23 6.81 16.58
C ASP A 292 -19.38 5.68 17.62
N LYS A 293 -18.63 4.59 17.45
CA LYS A 293 -18.69 3.37 18.28
C LYS A 293 -18.42 3.67 19.75
N ASN A 294 -17.60 4.67 20.05
CA ASN A 294 -17.31 5.09 21.42
C ASN A 294 -18.35 6.09 21.99
N ASN A 295 -19.36 6.48 21.21
CA ASN A 295 -20.49 7.35 21.57
C ASN A 295 -20.06 8.73 22.10
N ASN A 296 -19.02 9.31 21.51
CA ASN A 296 -18.48 10.61 21.91
C ASN A 296 -19.01 11.77 21.04
N GLY A 297 -19.89 11.48 20.08
CA GLY A 297 -20.50 12.46 19.18
C GLY A 297 -19.63 12.85 17.98
N PHE A 298 -18.60 12.07 17.65
CA PHE A 298 -17.70 12.32 16.52
C PHE A 298 -17.59 11.09 15.63
N MET A 299 -17.47 11.33 14.32
CA MET A 299 -17.21 10.30 13.31
C MET A 299 -16.03 10.78 12.48
N GLY A 300 -14.90 10.11 12.58
CA GLY A 300 -13.64 10.52 11.96
C GLY A 300 -12.43 9.83 12.57
N TYR A 301 -11.23 10.35 12.29
CA TYR A 301 -10.00 9.82 12.90
C TYR A 301 -9.90 10.21 14.38
N GLU A 302 -9.62 9.23 15.24
CA GLU A 302 -9.51 9.41 16.67
C GLU A 302 -8.28 8.70 17.26
N LEU A 303 -7.66 9.37 18.23
CA LEU A 303 -6.73 8.75 19.16
C LEU A 303 -7.48 8.50 20.47
N ASP A 304 -7.79 7.25 20.77
CA ASP A 304 -8.42 6.89 22.05
C ASP A 304 -7.51 7.20 23.23
N GLY A 305 -8.09 7.61 24.36
CA GLY A 305 -7.36 7.80 25.60
C GLY A 305 -6.82 6.50 26.17
N GLY A 306 -5.55 6.49 26.58
CA GLY A 306 -4.90 5.31 27.14
C GLY A 306 -3.42 5.21 26.81
N ASN A 307 -2.86 4.02 27.05
CA ASN A 307 -1.46 3.74 26.78
C ASN A 307 -1.30 3.21 25.34
N TYR A 308 -0.44 3.86 24.58
CA TYR A 308 0.05 3.38 23.29
C TYR A 308 1.44 2.78 23.49
N SER A 309 1.66 1.58 22.99
CA SER A 309 2.99 0.95 23.00
C SER A 309 3.63 1.13 21.64
N LEU A 310 4.87 1.61 21.58
CA LEU A 310 5.71 1.57 20.40
C LEU A 310 6.86 0.58 20.64
N SER A 311 7.07 -0.34 19.72
CA SER A 311 8.03 -1.42 19.87
C SER A 311 8.86 -1.65 18.61
N PHE A 312 10.16 -1.82 18.78
CA PHE A 312 11.06 -2.26 17.72
C PHE A 312 11.03 -3.78 17.64
N ARG A 313 10.79 -4.31 16.45
CA ARG A 313 10.58 -5.74 16.23
C ARG A 313 11.42 -6.26 15.08
N THR A 314 11.74 -7.54 15.10
CA THR A 314 12.40 -8.23 13.97
C THR A 314 11.40 -8.72 12.92
N ASP A 315 10.13 -8.78 13.30
CA ASP A 315 8.97 -9.11 12.49
C ASP A 315 7.70 -8.70 13.27
N ALA A 316 6.50 -8.86 12.72
CA ALA A 316 5.26 -8.43 13.37
C ALA A 316 5.02 -9.05 14.75
N HIS A 317 5.59 -10.22 15.05
CA HIS A 317 5.36 -10.97 16.28
C HIS A 317 6.45 -10.72 17.34
N ASN A 318 7.71 -10.72 16.93
CA ASN A 318 8.87 -10.78 17.82
C ASN A 318 9.45 -9.41 18.15
N VAL A 319 9.22 -8.93 19.39
CA VAL A 319 9.87 -7.72 19.90
C VAL A 319 11.37 -7.97 20.10
N LYS A 320 12.20 -7.03 19.65
CA LYS A 320 13.65 -7.13 19.77
C LYS A 320 14.10 -6.76 21.18
N ASP A 321 14.98 -7.57 21.76
CA ASP A 321 15.79 -7.16 22.91
C ASP A 321 16.97 -6.31 22.46
N ASP A 322 17.24 -5.21 23.18
CA ASP A 322 18.43 -4.39 22.99
C ASP A 322 19.71 -5.15 23.36
N LEU A 323 20.88 -4.56 23.11
CA LEU A 323 22.17 -5.20 23.42
C LEU A 323 22.39 -5.50 24.91
N ASN A 324 21.55 -4.98 25.81
CA ASN A 324 21.58 -5.23 27.25
C ASN A 324 20.54 -6.28 27.69
N GLY A 325 19.79 -6.85 26.75
CA GLY A 325 18.72 -7.81 27.03
C GLY A 325 17.42 -7.16 27.52
N ARG A 326 17.20 -5.88 27.24
CA ARG A 326 15.92 -5.20 27.53
C ARG A 326 15.04 -5.20 26.29
N GLU A 327 13.82 -5.70 26.43
CA GLU A 327 12.78 -5.61 25.41
C GLU A 327 12.59 -4.15 24.94
N MET A 328 12.71 -3.90 23.64
CA MET A 328 12.63 -2.57 23.01
C MET A 328 11.17 -2.14 22.78
N SER A 329 10.41 -2.04 23.87
CA SER A 329 9.01 -1.61 23.89
C SER A 329 8.84 -0.43 24.86
N TYR A 330 8.16 0.62 24.40
CA TYR A 330 8.04 1.90 25.09
C TYR A 330 6.59 2.36 25.10
N LYS A 331 6.07 2.70 26.28
CA LYS A 331 4.68 3.14 26.44
C LYS A 331 4.58 4.64 26.53
N TYR A 332 3.55 5.21 25.92
CA TYR A 332 3.22 6.64 25.98
C TYR A 332 1.73 6.81 26.25
N GLN A 333 1.35 7.97 26.77
CA GLN A 333 -0.02 8.24 27.20
C GLN A 333 -0.70 9.22 26.25
N ILE A 334 -1.90 8.87 25.80
CA ILE A 334 -2.88 9.82 25.31
C ILE A 334 -3.84 10.13 26.47
N PRO A 335 -4.20 11.40 26.73
CA PRO A 335 -5.13 11.78 27.78
C PRO A 335 -6.44 10.98 27.73
N SER A 336 -7.12 10.81 28.86
CA SER A 336 -8.32 9.97 28.99
C SER A 336 -9.42 10.26 27.97
N GLU A 337 -9.55 11.52 27.58
CA GLU A 337 -10.52 12.07 26.64
C GLU A 337 -10.18 11.78 25.17
N GLY A 338 -8.95 11.35 24.89
CA GLY A 338 -8.47 11.14 23.54
C GLY A 338 -8.29 12.43 22.74
N TYR A 339 -8.11 12.29 21.43
CA TYR A 339 -8.11 13.40 20.48
C TYR A 339 -8.98 13.09 19.27
N LYS A 340 -9.73 14.09 18.82
CA LYS A 340 -10.50 14.08 17.57
C LYS A 340 -9.69 14.79 16.48
N ILE A 341 -9.46 14.11 15.37
CA ILE A 341 -8.69 14.65 14.23
C ILE A 341 -9.67 15.18 13.19
N GLU A 342 -10.19 16.39 13.43
CA GLU A 342 -11.18 17.03 12.55
C GLU A 342 -10.58 17.49 11.21
N HIS A 343 -9.27 17.69 11.17
CA HIS A 343 -8.53 18.15 10.02
C HIS A 343 -7.33 17.25 9.76
N ASP A 344 -7.09 16.97 8.50
CA ASP A 344 -5.92 16.24 8.05
C ASP A 344 -4.64 16.97 8.50
N PRO A 345 -3.71 16.30 9.19
CA PRO A 345 -2.54 16.97 9.75
C PRO A 345 -1.54 17.45 8.69
N VAL A 346 -1.61 16.95 7.45
CA VAL A 346 -0.71 17.34 6.37
C VAL A 346 -1.29 18.46 5.52
N THR A 347 -2.56 18.36 5.13
CA THR A 347 -3.22 19.35 4.26
C THR A 347 -3.96 20.45 5.03
N GLY A 348 -4.32 20.20 6.28
CA GLY A 348 -5.21 21.05 7.07
C GLY A 348 -6.67 21.00 6.61
N HIS A 349 -7.01 20.17 5.63
CA HIS A 349 -8.37 20.07 5.13
C HIS A 349 -9.26 19.24 6.07
N LYS A 350 -10.56 19.53 6.08
CA LYS A 350 -11.51 18.84 6.95
C LYS A 350 -11.60 17.35 6.59
N VAL A 351 -11.57 16.48 7.59
CA VAL A 351 -11.87 15.04 7.43
C VAL A 351 -13.37 14.83 7.66
N GLU A 352 -14.03 14.07 6.78
CA GLU A 352 -15.47 13.85 6.87
C GLU A 352 -15.89 12.45 6.43
N ASN A 353 -16.85 11.86 7.12
CA ASN A 353 -17.48 10.61 6.69
C ASN A 353 -18.33 10.88 5.44
N ARG A 354 -17.94 10.26 4.32
CA ARG A 354 -18.52 10.52 2.99
C ARG A 354 -18.98 9.27 2.26
N PHE A 355 -18.72 8.09 2.81
CA PHE A 355 -19.08 6.81 2.19
C PHE A 355 -20.21 6.10 2.92
N THR A 356 -20.56 6.55 4.13
CA THR A 356 -21.52 5.87 5.00
C THR A 356 -22.66 6.79 5.40
N THR A 357 -23.90 6.34 5.24
CA THR A 357 -25.07 6.98 5.84
C THR A 357 -25.41 6.24 7.12
N TYR A 358 -25.23 6.89 8.28
CA TYR A 358 -25.46 6.27 9.58
C TYR A 358 -25.97 7.29 10.60
N SER A 359 -26.71 6.80 11.61
CA SER A 359 -27.14 7.59 12.76
C SER A 359 -26.91 6.78 14.03
N ASN A 360 -26.07 7.30 14.92
CA ASN A 360 -25.88 6.73 16.24
C ASN A 360 -26.98 7.27 17.18
N GLU A 361 -27.89 6.40 17.63
CA GLU A 361 -29.00 6.81 18.50
C GLU A 361 -28.57 7.25 19.91
N THR A 362 -27.42 6.76 20.38
CA THR A 362 -26.92 7.03 21.73
C THR A 362 -26.32 8.43 21.84
N SER A 363 -25.45 8.79 20.89
CA SER A 363 -24.76 10.08 20.86
C SER A 363 -25.50 11.15 20.04
N GLY A 364 -26.35 10.73 19.09
CA GLY A 364 -26.98 11.60 18.10
C GLY A 364 -26.07 11.98 16.93
N ALA A 365 -24.87 11.40 16.82
CA ALA A 365 -23.98 11.63 15.67
C ALA A 365 -24.57 11.04 14.39
N GLN A 366 -24.39 11.76 13.28
CA GLN A 366 -24.93 11.37 11.97
C GLN A 366 -23.90 11.60 10.87
N SER A 367 -23.91 10.71 9.88
CA SER A 367 -23.15 10.82 8.63
C SER A 367 -24.07 10.55 7.44
N GLN A 368 -23.65 11.02 6.27
CA GLN A 368 -24.37 10.80 5.02
C GLN A 368 -23.38 10.51 3.89
N CYS A 369 -23.60 9.40 3.18
CA CYS A 369 -22.91 9.10 1.94
C CYS A 369 -23.15 10.22 0.91
N TYR A 370 -22.12 10.62 0.17
CA TYR A 370 -22.22 11.75 -0.77
C TYR A 370 -21.77 11.37 -2.19
N GLU A 371 -22.74 10.97 -3.01
CA GLU A 371 -22.54 10.59 -4.42
C GLU A 371 -23.53 11.35 -5.31
N PRO A 372 -23.26 12.62 -5.66
CA PRO A 372 -24.21 13.54 -6.29
C PRO A 372 -24.62 13.13 -7.72
N GLN A 373 -23.94 12.16 -8.34
CA GLN A 373 -24.30 11.58 -9.64
C GLN A 373 -25.10 10.26 -9.52
N SER A 374 -25.32 9.77 -8.30
CA SER A 374 -26.14 8.58 -8.05
C SER A 374 -27.61 8.94 -7.81
N LEU A 375 -28.55 8.14 -8.33
CA LEU A 375 -29.98 8.33 -8.06
C LEU A 375 -30.33 7.99 -6.60
N TYR A 376 -29.61 7.03 -6.01
CA TYR A 376 -29.64 6.69 -4.61
C TYR A 376 -28.21 6.42 -4.10
N MET A 377 -27.83 7.09 -3.02
CA MET A 377 -26.50 7.03 -2.43
C MET A 377 -26.47 5.89 -1.41
N MET A 378 -25.84 4.77 -1.77
CA MET A 378 -25.76 3.59 -0.91
C MET A 378 -24.56 3.72 0.04
N SER A 379 -24.72 3.26 1.29
CA SER A 379 -23.57 3.11 2.20
C SER A 379 -22.59 2.07 1.66
N ILE A 380 -21.29 2.34 1.79
CA ILE A 380 -20.20 1.47 1.32
C ILE A 380 -20.17 0.08 1.98
N ASP A 381 -20.67 -0.01 3.21
CA ASP A 381 -20.75 -1.25 3.99
C ASP A 381 -21.93 -2.16 3.59
N GLY A 382 -22.77 -1.68 2.68
CA GLY A 382 -23.94 -2.42 2.21
C GLY A 382 -25.03 -2.59 3.25
N ASN A 383 -24.94 -1.95 4.42
CA ASN A 383 -25.99 -1.96 5.43
C ASN A 383 -26.80 -0.67 5.31
N ASP A 384 -28.05 -0.80 4.90
CA ASP A 384 -28.89 0.35 4.53
C ASP A 384 -30.25 0.30 5.23
N ALA A 385 -30.81 1.48 5.51
CA ALA A 385 -32.13 1.59 6.13
C ALA A 385 -33.26 1.25 5.13
N ASP A 386 -33.04 1.43 3.82
CA ASP A 386 -33.96 0.97 2.78
C ASP A 386 -33.67 -0.52 2.45
N PRO A 387 -34.63 -1.43 2.70
CA PRO A 387 -34.46 -2.87 2.45
C PRO A 387 -34.19 -3.24 0.99
N ASP A 388 -34.46 -2.35 0.02
CA ASP A 388 -34.11 -2.59 -1.38
C ASP A 388 -32.59 -2.46 -1.65
N TYR A 389 -31.85 -1.81 -0.75
CA TYR A 389 -30.42 -1.54 -0.83
C TYR A 389 -29.60 -2.25 0.25
N ASP A 390 -30.24 -2.72 1.32
CA ASP A 390 -29.61 -3.50 2.38
C ASP A 390 -29.10 -4.87 1.89
N GLN A 391 -27.83 -5.15 2.14
CA GLN A 391 -27.12 -6.37 1.80
C GLN A 391 -26.98 -7.32 3.00
N GLY A 392 -27.28 -6.85 4.22
CA GLY A 392 -27.26 -7.65 5.44
C GLY A 392 -25.89 -8.25 5.78
N ILE A 393 -24.82 -7.47 5.62
CA ILE A 393 -23.44 -7.95 5.76
C ILE A 393 -23.03 -7.86 7.23
N THR A 394 -22.50 -8.97 7.75
CA THR A 394 -21.88 -9.01 9.08
C THR A 394 -20.37 -8.88 8.92
N TYR A 395 -19.79 -7.88 9.59
CA TYR A 395 -18.36 -7.64 9.64
C TYR A 395 -17.73 -8.29 10.87
N LEU A 396 -16.50 -8.77 10.72
CA LEU A 396 -15.68 -9.37 11.76
C LEU A 396 -15.37 -8.32 12.82
N THR A 397 -15.69 -8.62 14.08
CA THR A 397 -15.41 -7.74 15.22
C THR A 397 -14.54 -8.43 16.24
N ARG A 398 -13.59 -7.69 16.80
CA ARG A 398 -12.75 -8.15 17.91
C ARG A 398 -13.54 -8.38 19.20
N ASP A 399 -14.77 -7.86 19.31
CA ASP A 399 -15.69 -8.16 20.42
C ASP A 399 -16.05 -9.65 20.47
N ASP A 400 -16.18 -10.28 19.30
CA ASP A 400 -16.63 -11.67 19.12
C ASP A 400 -16.15 -12.28 17.80
N PHE A 401 -14.84 -12.52 17.68
CA PHE A 401 -14.26 -13.15 16.48
C PHE A 401 -14.89 -14.50 16.14
N LYS A 402 -15.32 -15.27 17.15
CA LYS A 402 -15.84 -16.62 16.92
C LYS A 402 -17.16 -16.60 16.17
N ASN A 403 -18.11 -15.76 16.58
CA ASN A 403 -19.44 -15.73 15.98
C ASN A 403 -19.54 -14.75 14.80
N THR A 404 -18.51 -13.92 14.57
CA THR A 404 -18.43 -13.00 13.42
C THR A 404 -17.37 -13.38 12.40
N PHE A 405 -16.69 -14.51 12.58
CA PHE A 405 -15.78 -15.05 11.55
C PHE A 405 -16.55 -15.23 10.24
N PRO A 406 -16.05 -14.70 9.10
CA PRO A 406 -16.80 -14.76 7.86
C PRO A 406 -17.10 -16.20 7.44
N GLU A 407 -18.35 -16.45 7.08
CA GLU A 407 -18.77 -17.68 6.43
C GLU A 407 -19.10 -17.41 4.97
N ARG A 408 -19.00 -18.44 4.13
CA ARG A 408 -19.31 -18.28 2.70
C ARG A 408 -20.79 -17.96 2.57
N THR A 409 -21.09 -16.74 2.10
CA THR A 409 -22.48 -16.32 1.87
C THR A 409 -23.12 -17.15 0.77
N SER A 410 -24.37 -17.58 0.99
CA SER A 410 -25.23 -17.98 -0.12
C SER A 410 -25.49 -16.78 -1.02
N THR A 411 -25.73 -17.02 -2.32
CA THR A 411 -26.04 -15.94 -3.27
C THR A 411 -27.21 -15.07 -2.76
N ARG A 412 -27.07 -13.73 -2.78
CA ARG A 412 -28.19 -12.81 -2.48
C ARG A 412 -28.89 -12.31 -3.75
N SER A 413 -30.14 -11.89 -3.65
CA SER A 413 -30.90 -11.32 -4.77
C SER A 413 -30.70 -9.82 -4.88
N MET A 414 -30.64 -9.31 -6.11
CA MET A 414 -30.65 -7.87 -6.35
C MET A 414 -32.09 -7.37 -6.50
N SER A 415 -32.45 -6.31 -5.75
CA SER A 415 -33.74 -5.65 -5.92
C SER A 415 -33.81 -4.94 -7.30
N GLN A 416 -35.02 -4.70 -7.80
CA GLN A 416 -35.19 -3.95 -9.05
C GLN A 416 -34.74 -2.49 -8.88
N LYS A 417 -34.97 -1.88 -7.71
CA LYS A 417 -34.52 -0.52 -7.42
C LYS A 417 -33.00 -0.42 -7.42
N MET A 418 -32.31 -1.34 -6.75
CA MET A 418 -30.84 -1.41 -6.77
C MET A 418 -30.34 -1.56 -8.20
N PHE A 419 -30.86 -2.54 -8.96
CA PHE A 419 -30.48 -2.73 -10.36
C PHE A 419 -30.65 -1.46 -11.20
N ASP A 420 -31.79 -0.79 -11.07
CA ASP A 420 -32.04 0.45 -11.79
C ASP A 420 -31.08 1.56 -11.33
N ASN A 421 -30.78 1.67 -10.05
CA ASN A 421 -29.85 2.68 -9.52
C ASN A 421 -28.41 2.48 -10.01
N VAL A 422 -27.84 1.27 -9.87
CA VAL A 422 -26.38 1.10 -9.98
C VAL A 422 -25.92 0.46 -11.29
N PHE A 423 -26.74 -0.35 -11.97
CA PHE A 423 -26.32 -1.09 -13.17
C PHE A 423 -26.61 -0.39 -14.49
N LYS A 424 -27.44 0.65 -14.48
CA LYS A 424 -27.74 1.43 -15.68
C LYS A 424 -26.83 2.65 -15.76
N VAL A 425 -26.56 3.06 -16.99
CA VAL A 425 -26.07 4.41 -17.28
C VAL A 425 -27.28 5.33 -17.23
N HIS A 426 -27.19 6.39 -16.43
CA HIS A 426 -28.27 7.36 -16.25
C HIS A 426 -27.99 8.64 -17.01
N ASP A 427 -29.03 9.44 -17.22
CA ASP A 427 -28.86 10.80 -17.70
C ASP A 427 -28.07 11.60 -16.65
N PRO A 428 -27.14 12.49 -17.07
CA PRO A 428 -26.32 13.25 -16.14
C PRO A 428 -27.15 14.17 -15.27
N ILE A 429 -26.75 14.29 -14.00
CA ILE A 429 -27.37 15.23 -13.06
C ILE A 429 -26.67 16.58 -13.22
N ASN A 430 -27.39 17.53 -13.83
CA ASN A 430 -26.95 18.91 -14.03
C ASN A 430 -27.42 19.83 -12.90
N ASN A 431 -26.65 20.88 -12.63
CA ASN A 431 -27.03 21.94 -11.69
C ASN A 431 -27.56 23.16 -12.47
N ASP A 432 -28.83 23.48 -12.28
CA ASP A 432 -29.49 24.60 -12.95
C ASP A 432 -28.92 25.98 -12.56
N GLU A 433 -28.18 26.07 -11.45
CA GLU A 433 -27.51 27.29 -11.00
C GLU A 433 -26.16 27.54 -11.69
N ASP A 434 -25.61 26.55 -12.40
CA ASP A 434 -24.32 26.70 -13.06
C ASP A 434 -24.39 27.69 -14.23
N ALA A 435 -23.48 28.67 -14.22
CA ALA A 435 -23.31 29.60 -15.32
C ALA A 435 -22.37 29.00 -16.38
N MET A 436 -22.75 29.12 -17.66
CA MET A 436 -21.91 28.66 -18.77
C MET A 436 -20.55 29.37 -18.75
N PRO A 437 -19.43 28.64 -18.55
CA PRO A 437 -18.11 29.25 -18.55
C PRO A 437 -17.69 29.65 -19.96
N LYS A 438 -16.67 30.50 -20.08
CA LYS A 438 -16.08 30.86 -21.38
C LYS A 438 -15.34 29.66 -21.96
N PHE A 439 -15.54 29.42 -23.25
CA PHE A 439 -14.78 28.48 -24.07
C PHE A 439 -14.57 29.09 -25.46
N ASN A 440 -13.62 28.58 -26.26
CA ASN A 440 -13.21 29.20 -27.53
C ASN A 440 -12.79 30.68 -27.39
N SER A 441 -12.37 31.09 -26.20
CA SER A 441 -11.93 32.46 -25.93
C SER A 441 -10.76 32.84 -26.82
N LYS A 442 -10.73 34.11 -27.22
CA LYS A 442 -9.61 34.77 -27.91
C LYS A 442 -9.09 35.97 -27.11
N ASP A 443 -9.47 36.06 -25.84
CA ASP A 443 -9.08 37.14 -24.94
C ASP A 443 -7.58 37.08 -24.62
N THR A 444 -7.00 35.88 -24.62
CA THR A 444 -5.59 35.58 -24.35
C THR A 444 -4.98 34.69 -25.44
N ASN A 445 -3.65 34.55 -25.43
CA ASN A 445 -2.89 33.68 -26.31
C ASN A 445 -1.88 32.82 -25.52
N TRP A 446 -2.27 32.42 -24.31
CA TRP A 446 -1.43 31.60 -23.44
C TRP A 446 -1.17 30.23 -24.05
N THR A 447 0.01 29.71 -23.73
CA THR A 447 0.48 28.37 -24.05
C THR A 447 0.67 27.57 -22.77
N ILE A 448 0.84 26.25 -22.89
CA ILE A 448 1.10 25.38 -21.74
C ILE A 448 2.39 25.78 -20.99
N ASP A 449 3.36 26.40 -21.67
CA ASP A 449 4.60 26.87 -21.04
C ASP A 449 4.38 28.11 -20.17
N ASP A 450 3.36 28.94 -20.46
CA ASP A 450 3.06 30.17 -19.71
C ASP A 450 2.47 29.92 -18.31
N VAL A 451 2.00 28.68 -18.08
CA VAL A 451 1.48 28.20 -16.78
C VAL A 451 2.45 27.28 -16.05
N LYS A 452 3.63 26.99 -16.64
CA LYS A 452 4.63 26.12 -16.01
C LYS A 452 5.10 26.71 -14.68
N GLY A 453 5.05 25.88 -13.63
CA GLY A 453 5.48 26.25 -12.28
C GLY A 453 4.53 27.19 -11.53
N LEU A 454 3.35 27.51 -12.09
CA LEU A 454 2.31 28.22 -11.37
C LEU A 454 1.58 27.29 -10.39
N PRO A 455 1.05 27.84 -9.27
CA PRO A 455 0.12 27.11 -8.41
C PRO A 455 -1.05 26.51 -9.19
N TYR A 456 -1.59 25.40 -8.70
CA TYR A 456 -2.74 24.74 -9.32
C TYR A 456 -3.96 25.67 -9.41
N ASP A 457 -4.17 26.55 -8.43
CA ASP A 457 -5.29 27.48 -8.37
C ASP A 457 -4.99 28.87 -8.97
N ASP A 458 -3.88 29.02 -9.71
CA ASP A 458 -3.55 30.28 -10.37
C ASP A 458 -4.61 30.63 -11.45
N PRO A 459 -5.18 31.84 -11.45
CA PRO A 459 -6.26 32.22 -12.38
C PRO A 459 -5.84 32.17 -13.86
N LYS A 460 -4.54 32.16 -14.18
CA LYS A 460 -4.07 31.99 -15.56
C LYS A 460 -4.46 30.62 -16.13
N TRP A 461 -4.66 29.60 -15.29
CA TRP A 461 -5.18 28.31 -15.73
C TRP A 461 -6.55 28.45 -16.37
N ASP A 462 -7.47 29.21 -15.75
CA ASP A 462 -8.81 29.44 -16.30
C ASP A 462 -8.73 30.18 -17.65
N GLU A 463 -7.82 31.14 -17.78
CA GLU A 463 -7.59 31.85 -19.04
C GLU A 463 -7.09 30.90 -20.14
N LEU A 464 -6.09 30.06 -19.85
CA LEU A 464 -5.56 29.04 -20.77
C LEU A 464 -6.64 28.04 -21.21
N ILE A 465 -7.39 27.49 -20.26
CA ILE A 465 -8.43 26.49 -20.51
C ILE A 465 -9.59 27.08 -21.32
N SER A 466 -9.95 28.34 -21.06
CA SER A 466 -11.02 29.02 -21.80
C SER A 466 -10.73 29.17 -23.30
N GLN A 467 -9.47 29.07 -23.74
CA GLN A 467 -9.08 29.12 -25.16
C GLN A 467 -9.51 27.87 -25.93
N LEU A 468 -9.80 26.75 -25.24
CA LEU A 468 -10.16 25.48 -25.84
C LEU A 468 -11.64 25.43 -26.22
N SER A 469 -11.94 24.76 -27.34
CA SER A 469 -13.28 24.40 -27.74
C SER A 469 -13.82 23.23 -26.92
N ILE A 470 -15.15 23.10 -26.84
CA ILE A 470 -15.80 21.93 -26.24
C ILE A 470 -15.31 20.63 -26.88
N GLU A 471 -15.12 20.60 -28.21
CA GLU A 471 -14.62 19.42 -28.92
C GLU A 471 -13.21 19.04 -28.47
N GLN A 472 -12.32 20.01 -28.28
CA GLN A 472 -10.96 19.76 -27.78
C GLN A 472 -10.98 19.26 -26.33
N LEU A 473 -11.78 19.89 -25.46
CA LEU A 473 -11.93 19.47 -24.06
C LEU A 473 -12.46 18.03 -23.97
N ALA A 474 -13.55 17.74 -24.68
CA ALA A 474 -14.16 16.41 -24.71
C ALA A 474 -13.23 15.35 -25.32
N THR A 475 -12.51 15.69 -26.40
CA THR A 475 -11.55 14.77 -27.03
C THR A 475 -10.36 14.48 -26.11
N LEU A 476 -9.88 15.47 -25.36
CA LEU A 476 -8.80 15.29 -24.39
C LEU A 476 -9.20 14.29 -23.29
N CYS A 477 -10.44 14.37 -22.80
CA CYS A 477 -10.98 13.44 -21.79
C CYS A 477 -11.26 12.05 -22.39
N ALA A 478 -11.81 11.98 -23.60
CA ALA A 478 -12.21 10.73 -24.24
C ALA A 478 -11.03 9.89 -24.77
N ARG A 479 -9.91 10.52 -25.16
CA ARG A 479 -8.75 9.87 -25.80
C ARG A 479 -7.49 9.95 -24.93
N GLY A 480 -7.55 9.34 -23.74
CA GLY A 480 -6.44 9.30 -22.79
C GLY A 480 -5.46 8.14 -22.95
N GLY A 481 -5.85 7.06 -23.64
CA GLY A 481 -4.98 5.89 -23.86
C GLY A 481 -4.24 5.96 -25.21
N PHE A 482 -3.06 5.40 -25.42
CA PHE A 482 -1.98 5.23 -24.46
C PHE A 482 -1.17 6.54 -24.45
N GLY A 483 -1.75 7.61 -23.90
CA GLY A 483 -1.19 8.97 -23.92
C GLY A 483 -2.16 10.02 -24.46
N THR A 484 -1.91 11.27 -24.06
CA THR A 484 -2.79 12.40 -24.37
C THR A 484 -2.55 13.00 -25.76
N ILE A 485 -3.62 13.53 -26.37
CA ILE A 485 -3.59 14.20 -27.67
C ILE A 485 -2.72 15.48 -27.68
N SER A 486 -2.32 15.91 -28.88
CA SER A 486 -1.77 17.25 -29.09
C SER A 486 -2.90 18.29 -29.17
N ILE A 487 -2.65 19.49 -28.63
CA ILE A 487 -3.53 20.66 -28.73
C ILE A 487 -2.71 21.86 -29.23
N PRO A 488 -2.64 22.09 -30.55
CA PRO A 488 -1.81 23.15 -31.14
C PRO A 488 -2.12 24.56 -30.63
N GLU A 489 -3.37 24.83 -30.29
CA GLU A 489 -3.88 26.14 -29.84
C GLU A 489 -3.20 26.65 -28.57
N ILE A 490 -2.70 25.73 -27.73
CA ILE A 490 -1.96 26.03 -26.50
C ILE A 490 -0.53 25.47 -26.53
N ASN A 491 -0.04 25.09 -27.71
CA ASN A 491 1.28 24.48 -27.90
C ASN A 491 1.50 23.18 -27.06
N LYS A 492 0.45 22.41 -26.77
CA LYS A 492 0.59 21.11 -26.09
C LYS A 492 0.90 20.02 -27.12
N GLY A 493 2.08 19.42 -27.02
CA GLY A 493 2.47 18.24 -27.81
C GLY A 493 1.70 16.97 -27.43
N LYS A 494 1.75 15.94 -28.28
CA LYS A 494 1.22 14.61 -27.96
C LYS A 494 2.09 13.93 -26.90
N CYS A 495 1.49 13.27 -25.92
CA CYS A 495 2.19 12.40 -24.97
C CYS A 495 2.02 10.93 -25.35
N THR A 496 2.97 10.10 -24.91
CA THR A 496 2.89 8.64 -24.99
C THR A 496 2.99 8.06 -23.59
N ASP A 497 2.06 7.18 -23.26
CA ASP A 497 2.04 6.46 -21.99
C ASP A 497 2.23 4.97 -22.28
N SER A 498 2.71 4.21 -21.31
CA SER A 498 2.92 2.78 -21.49
C SER A 498 2.67 1.99 -20.21
N ASP A 499 2.27 0.74 -20.41
CA ASP A 499 2.05 -0.22 -19.34
C ASP A 499 3.33 -0.78 -18.76
N GLY A 500 3.16 -1.44 -17.61
CA GLY A 500 3.94 -2.57 -17.14
C GLY A 500 4.32 -2.45 -15.66
N GLY A 501 3.65 -3.23 -14.79
CA GLY A 501 3.93 -3.27 -13.34
C GLY A 501 5.36 -3.72 -12.98
N THR A 502 6.13 -4.23 -13.94
CA THR A 502 7.55 -4.62 -13.82
C THR A 502 8.44 -3.89 -14.82
N GLY A 503 8.02 -2.72 -15.30
CA GLY A 503 8.70 -1.91 -16.32
C GLY A 503 8.01 -1.96 -17.68
N PHE A 504 8.35 -1.01 -18.55
CA PHE A 504 7.58 -0.74 -19.78
C PHE A 504 7.33 -1.97 -20.65
N THR A 505 6.09 -2.19 -21.09
CA THR A 505 5.70 -3.24 -22.04
C THR A 505 5.51 -2.65 -23.43
N SER A 506 6.47 -2.90 -24.30
CA SER A 506 6.49 -2.31 -25.64
C SER A 506 5.52 -2.98 -26.64
N GLY A 507 4.88 -4.09 -26.25
CA GLY A 507 3.90 -4.79 -27.08
C GLY A 507 2.54 -4.08 -27.23
N ILE A 508 2.17 -3.22 -26.28
CA ILE A 508 0.83 -2.60 -26.23
C ILE A 508 0.85 -1.16 -26.77
N ALA A 509 1.88 -0.37 -26.43
CA ALA A 509 1.96 1.04 -26.80
C ALA A 509 2.75 1.34 -28.09
N THR A 510 3.79 0.54 -28.42
CA THR A 510 4.74 0.88 -29.50
C THR A 510 4.84 -0.16 -30.61
N GLY A 511 4.28 -1.36 -30.42
CA GLY A 511 4.32 -2.43 -31.42
C GLY A 511 5.71 -3.04 -31.65
N ASP A 512 6.68 -2.75 -30.79
CA ASP A 512 8.09 -3.13 -30.96
C ASP A 512 8.59 -3.90 -29.73
N SER A 513 8.77 -5.21 -29.80
CA SER A 513 8.84 -6.11 -28.64
C SER A 513 10.17 -6.19 -27.87
N GLY A 514 11.07 -5.19 -27.95
CA GLY A 514 12.50 -5.45 -27.71
C GLY A 514 13.34 -4.55 -26.78
N HIS A 515 12.84 -3.44 -26.22
CA HIS A 515 13.77 -2.38 -25.75
C HIS A 515 13.64 -1.88 -24.31
N ALA A 516 12.82 -2.50 -23.45
CA ALA A 516 12.66 -2.07 -22.06
C ALA A 516 13.08 -3.14 -21.03
N THR A 517 13.57 -2.67 -19.89
CA THR A 517 14.06 -3.47 -18.76
C THR A 517 12.88 -4.13 -18.04
N LYS A 518 13.02 -5.44 -17.77
CA LYS A 518 12.08 -6.19 -16.92
C LYS A 518 12.64 -6.32 -15.52
N TYR A 519 12.13 -5.48 -14.64
CA TYR A 519 12.49 -5.39 -13.24
C TYR A 519 11.90 -6.56 -12.44
N PRO A 520 12.40 -6.81 -11.22
CA PRO A 520 11.73 -7.69 -10.27
C PRO A 520 10.27 -7.27 -10.04
N ALA A 521 9.44 -8.25 -9.65
CA ALA A 521 8.09 -8.02 -9.17
C ALA A 521 8.06 -7.04 -7.98
N ALA A 522 6.95 -6.31 -7.84
CA ALA A 522 6.82 -5.26 -6.82
C ALA A 522 6.93 -5.82 -5.40
N ASN A 523 6.40 -7.03 -5.15
CA ASN A 523 6.52 -7.72 -3.86
C ASN A 523 7.99 -8.08 -3.53
N ILE A 524 8.84 -8.32 -4.53
CA ILE A 524 10.29 -8.51 -4.35
C ILE A 524 11.02 -7.20 -4.11
N ILE A 525 10.60 -6.11 -4.75
CA ILE A 525 11.08 -4.76 -4.40
C ILE A 525 10.69 -4.43 -2.96
N ALA A 526 9.45 -4.72 -2.54
CA ALA A 526 8.95 -4.54 -1.18
C ALA A 526 9.73 -5.38 -0.17
N SER A 527 10.06 -6.64 -0.53
CA SER A 527 10.85 -7.55 0.30
C SER A 527 12.28 -7.05 0.58
N THR A 528 12.73 -6.00 -0.10
CA THR A 528 13.97 -5.32 0.28
C THR A 528 13.84 -4.51 1.56
N TRP A 529 12.63 -4.09 1.96
CA TRP A 529 12.37 -3.20 3.09
C TRP A 529 13.29 -1.97 3.08
N ASP A 530 13.63 -1.51 1.87
CA ASP A 530 14.48 -0.36 1.62
C ASP A 530 13.76 0.55 0.64
N TRP A 531 13.12 1.58 1.19
CA TRP A 531 12.39 2.58 0.42
C TRP A 531 13.29 3.25 -0.63
N LYS A 532 14.61 3.26 -0.43
CA LYS A 532 15.59 3.79 -1.40
C LYS A 532 15.67 2.93 -2.65
N ILE A 533 15.40 1.62 -2.56
CA ILE A 533 15.32 0.73 -3.72
C ILE A 533 14.07 1.04 -4.55
N ALA A 534 12.93 1.29 -3.91
CA ALA A 534 11.70 1.73 -4.59
C ALA A 534 11.92 3.06 -5.33
N TYR A 535 12.54 4.03 -4.66
CA TYR A 535 12.94 5.29 -5.28
C TYR A 535 13.87 5.09 -6.49
N LYS A 536 14.92 4.28 -6.35
CA LYS A 536 15.85 3.98 -7.46
C LYS A 536 15.16 3.26 -8.62
N TRP A 537 14.21 2.39 -8.33
CA TRP A 537 13.42 1.72 -9.36
C TRP A 537 12.58 2.73 -10.15
N GLY A 538 11.84 3.60 -9.46
CA GLY A 538 11.10 4.69 -10.11
C GLY A 538 12.00 5.63 -10.91
N HIS A 539 13.17 5.98 -10.36
CA HIS A 539 14.16 6.80 -11.06
C HIS A 539 14.65 6.13 -12.36
N ALA A 540 14.96 4.83 -12.32
CA ALA A 540 15.38 4.07 -13.49
C ALA A 540 14.26 3.96 -14.54
N ILE A 541 13.01 3.79 -14.13
CA ILE A 541 11.84 3.85 -15.01
C ILE A 541 11.75 5.21 -15.70
N GLY A 542 11.94 6.31 -14.97
CA GLY A 542 11.90 7.64 -15.56
C GLY A 542 13.04 7.88 -16.56
N GLU A 543 14.27 7.43 -16.26
CA GLU A 543 15.39 7.49 -17.21
C GLU A 543 15.12 6.70 -18.50
N GLU A 544 14.57 5.49 -18.36
CA GLU A 544 14.17 4.66 -19.49
C GLU A 544 13.03 5.30 -20.29
N GLY A 545 12.05 5.90 -19.61
CA GLY A 545 10.93 6.61 -20.24
C GLY A 545 11.40 7.79 -21.09
N LYS A 546 12.34 8.62 -20.57
CA LYS A 546 12.99 9.67 -21.35
C LYS A 546 13.66 9.12 -22.61
N ALA A 547 14.39 8.02 -22.49
CA ALA A 547 15.09 7.40 -23.62
C ALA A 547 14.12 6.83 -24.68
N LEU A 548 12.95 6.37 -24.25
CA LEU A 548 11.90 5.81 -25.10
C LEU A 548 10.84 6.82 -25.55
N ASN A 549 10.97 8.10 -25.15
CA ASN A 549 9.99 9.16 -25.38
C ASN A 549 8.58 8.83 -24.83
N ILE A 550 8.54 8.26 -23.62
CA ILE A 550 7.34 7.96 -22.83
C ILE A 550 7.24 9.00 -21.71
N GLN A 551 6.07 9.59 -21.54
CA GLN A 551 5.76 10.59 -20.51
C GLN A 551 4.91 10.02 -19.37
N GLY A 552 4.14 8.95 -19.63
CA GLY A 552 3.29 8.32 -18.63
C GLY A 552 3.59 6.84 -18.40
N TRP A 553 3.49 6.40 -17.15
CA TRP A 553 3.60 4.98 -16.78
C TRP A 553 2.33 4.52 -16.05
N TYR A 554 1.71 3.44 -16.53
CA TYR A 554 0.56 2.81 -15.85
C TYR A 554 1.01 1.86 -14.74
N ALA A 555 1.74 2.41 -13.78
CA ALA A 555 2.20 1.78 -12.54
C ALA A 555 2.84 2.87 -11.64
N PRO A 556 3.29 2.53 -10.40
CA PRO A 556 3.29 1.22 -9.77
C PRO A 556 1.89 0.73 -9.35
N GLY A 557 1.77 -0.57 -9.12
CA GLY A 557 0.60 -1.15 -8.47
C GLY A 557 0.51 -0.73 -6.99
N CYS A 558 -0.68 -0.40 -6.48
CA CYS A 558 -0.93 0.15 -5.15
C CYS A 558 -2.06 -0.56 -4.40
N ASN A 559 -2.58 -1.67 -4.93
CA ASN A 559 -3.53 -2.52 -4.21
C ASN A 559 -2.79 -3.28 -3.09
N VAL A 560 -3.50 -3.57 -2.01
CA VAL A 560 -2.98 -4.32 -0.85
C VAL A 560 -3.22 -5.82 -1.08
N HIS A 561 -2.28 -6.68 -0.67
CA HIS A 561 -2.46 -8.13 -0.71
C HIS A 561 -3.49 -8.61 0.31
N ARG A 562 -4.77 -8.51 -0.06
CA ARG A 562 -5.90 -8.95 0.79
C ARG A 562 -5.84 -10.45 1.08
N SER A 563 -5.41 -11.23 0.10
CA SER A 563 -5.25 -12.67 0.19
C SER A 563 -4.08 -13.14 -0.67
N PRO A 564 -3.37 -14.21 -0.27
CA PRO A 564 -2.37 -14.86 -1.10
C PRO A 564 -2.92 -15.36 -2.45
N LEU A 565 -4.25 -15.51 -2.57
CA LEU A 565 -4.89 -15.98 -3.80
C LEU A 565 -5.08 -14.91 -4.88
N GLY A 566 -4.72 -13.65 -4.63
CA GLY A 566 -4.86 -12.56 -5.60
C GLY A 566 -3.99 -12.78 -6.85
N GLY A 567 -4.60 -12.71 -8.03
CA GLY A 567 -3.93 -12.94 -9.32
C GLY A 567 -2.79 -11.96 -9.63
N ARG A 568 -2.86 -10.74 -9.09
CA ARG A 568 -1.92 -9.64 -9.34
C ARG A 568 -1.04 -9.24 -8.17
N ASN A 569 -0.97 -10.04 -7.10
CA ASN A 569 -0.04 -9.76 -5.99
C ASN A 569 1.42 -9.58 -6.43
N PHE A 570 1.83 -10.13 -7.58
CA PHE A 570 3.18 -9.92 -8.12
C PHE A 570 3.49 -8.46 -8.49
N GLU A 571 2.50 -7.64 -8.84
CA GLU A 571 2.71 -6.22 -9.19
C GLU A 571 2.27 -5.26 -8.08
N TYR A 572 1.92 -5.81 -6.91
CA TYR A 572 1.62 -5.10 -5.68
C TYR A 572 2.72 -5.36 -4.64
N PHE A 573 2.73 -4.60 -3.54
CA PHE A 573 3.87 -4.58 -2.63
C PHE A 573 3.70 -5.46 -1.39
N SER A 574 2.54 -5.44 -0.72
CA SER A 574 2.40 -5.93 0.66
C SER A 574 0.95 -6.12 1.08
N GLU A 575 0.71 -6.95 2.09
CA GLU A 575 -0.55 -7.00 2.86
C GLU A 575 -0.76 -5.79 3.79
N ASP A 576 0.30 -5.00 4.03
CA ASP A 576 0.25 -3.78 4.83
C ASP A 576 0.11 -2.51 3.98
N GLY A 577 -0.97 -1.75 4.22
CA GLY A 577 -1.27 -0.52 3.48
C GLY A 577 -0.23 0.60 3.64
N ARG A 578 0.49 0.66 4.77
CA ARG A 578 1.54 1.66 5.00
C ARG A 578 2.83 1.29 4.27
N LEU A 579 3.27 0.03 4.36
CA LEU A 579 4.42 -0.47 3.61
C LEU A 579 4.18 -0.31 2.10
N CYS A 580 3.00 -0.70 1.62
CA CYS A 580 2.60 -0.48 0.24
C CYS A 580 2.64 1.00 -0.15
N GLY A 581 2.06 1.88 0.66
CA GLY A 581 2.05 3.32 0.41
C GLY A 581 3.42 3.97 0.35
N GLU A 582 4.34 3.58 1.25
CA GLU A 582 5.71 4.10 1.25
C GLU A 582 6.44 3.71 -0.04
N PHE A 583 6.34 2.45 -0.45
CA PHE A 583 6.96 1.98 -1.69
C PHE A 583 6.35 2.62 -2.95
N VAL A 584 5.03 2.79 -3.00
CA VAL A 584 4.35 3.53 -4.07
C VAL A 584 4.83 4.98 -4.10
N ALA A 585 4.84 5.67 -2.97
CA ALA A 585 5.22 7.08 -2.85
C ALA A 585 6.64 7.33 -3.36
N GLN A 586 7.60 6.50 -2.93
CA GLN A 586 9.00 6.66 -3.35
C GLN A 586 9.20 6.30 -4.82
N THR A 587 8.49 5.29 -5.34
CA THR A 587 8.54 4.93 -6.76
C THR A 587 7.98 6.05 -7.64
N VAL A 588 6.82 6.61 -7.28
CA VAL A 588 6.20 7.76 -7.98
C VAL A 588 7.13 8.97 -7.97
N LYS A 589 7.75 9.26 -6.82
CA LYS A 589 8.70 10.35 -6.67
C LYS A 589 9.88 10.20 -7.64
N GLY A 590 10.52 9.02 -7.67
CA GLY A 590 11.63 8.74 -8.58
C GLY A 590 11.26 8.87 -10.07
N CYS A 591 10.05 8.44 -10.46
CA CYS A 591 9.56 8.60 -11.84
C CYS A 591 9.41 10.08 -12.21
N THR A 592 8.75 10.85 -11.32
CA THR A 592 8.40 12.25 -11.56
C THR A 592 9.63 13.14 -11.70
N GLU A 593 10.68 12.87 -10.92
CA GLU A 593 11.97 13.58 -11.01
C GLU A 593 12.71 13.31 -12.33
N ASN A 594 12.25 12.33 -13.10
CA ASN A 594 12.70 12.03 -14.45
C ASN A 594 11.60 12.21 -15.51
N GLY A 595 10.69 13.17 -15.31
CA GLY A 595 9.78 13.62 -16.37
C GLY A 595 8.73 12.60 -16.78
N VAL A 596 8.53 11.55 -15.98
CA VAL A 596 7.49 10.55 -16.19
C VAL A 596 6.46 10.65 -15.07
N TYR A 597 5.21 10.96 -15.41
CA TYR A 597 4.10 10.86 -14.46
C TYR A 597 3.67 9.41 -14.31
N ALA A 598 3.50 8.98 -13.07
CA ALA A 598 3.17 7.60 -12.73
C ALA A 598 1.68 7.51 -12.34
N TYR A 599 0.86 6.90 -13.19
CA TYR A 599 -0.52 6.55 -12.87
C TYR A 599 -0.51 5.36 -11.90
N MET A 600 -0.32 5.64 -10.61
CA MET A 600 -0.43 4.61 -9.55
C MET A 600 -1.79 3.90 -9.64
N LYS A 601 -1.81 2.56 -9.54
CA LYS A 601 -3.00 1.77 -9.91
C LYS A 601 -3.23 0.54 -9.02
N HIS A 602 -4.45 0.07 -8.79
CA HIS A 602 -5.72 0.63 -9.21
C HIS A 602 -6.41 1.17 -7.98
N PHE A 603 -6.61 2.47 -7.94
CA PHE A 603 -7.23 3.14 -6.83
C PHE A 603 -8.76 2.99 -6.92
N ALA A 604 -9.44 2.23 -6.06
CA ALA A 604 -8.92 1.42 -4.97
C ALA A 604 -9.54 0.00 -4.98
N ALA A 605 -9.02 -0.86 -4.10
CA ALA A 605 -9.57 -2.20 -3.79
C ALA A 605 -9.70 -3.22 -4.95
N ASN A 606 -8.89 -3.11 -6.00
CA ASN A 606 -8.81 -4.11 -7.07
C ASN A 606 -7.78 -5.23 -6.74
N ASP A 607 -8.11 -6.08 -5.77
CA ASP A 607 -7.26 -7.22 -5.32
C ASP A 607 -7.71 -8.59 -5.86
N THR A 608 -8.71 -8.60 -6.74
CA THR A 608 -9.26 -9.78 -7.40
C THR A 608 -9.26 -9.56 -8.90
N ASP A 609 -8.85 -10.57 -9.67
CA ASP A 609 -8.94 -10.51 -11.13
C ASP A 609 -10.22 -11.16 -11.68
N GLU A 610 -10.67 -12.26 -11.07
CA GLU A 610 -11.83 -13.02 -11.54
C GLU A 610 -13.13 -12.22 -11.40
N GLY A 611 -13.64 -11.70 -12.52
CA GLY A 611 -14.92 -11.00 -12.57
C GLY A 611 -14.93 -9.56 -12.08
N ARG A 612 -13.77 -8.92 -11.95
CA ARG A 612 -13.56 -7.55 -11.42
C ARG A 612 -14.37 -6.44 -12.11
N ASN A 613 -14.68 -6.59 -13.39
CA ASN A 613 -15.36 -5.54 -14.17
C ASN A 613 -16.75 -5.19 -13.60
N GLY A 614 -16.83 -4.06 -12.89
CA GLY A 614 -18.05 -3.55 -12.26
C GLY A 614 -18.51 -4.36 -11.04
N GLN A 615 -17.63 -5.12 -10.41
CA GLN A 615 -17.92 -5.90 -9.22
C GLN A 615 -18.14 -5.00 -8.00
N PHE A 616 -19.12 -5.36 -7.16
CA PHE A 616 -19.46 -4.65 -5.93
C PHE A 616 -18.51 -5.09 -4.83
N ILE A 617 -17.81 -4.14 -4.21
CA ILE A 617 -16.94 -4.42 -3.08
C ILE A 617 -17.50 -3.75 -1.84
N TRP A 618 -18.16 -4.53 -1.00
CA TRP A 618 -18.75 -4.04 0.25
C TRP A 618 -17.72 -4.09 1.37
N MET A 619 -17.48 -2.95 2.01
CA MET A 619 -16.51 -2.80 3.09
C MET A 619 -16.90 -1.64 4.01
N GLU A 620 -16.47 -1.67 5.26
CA GLU A 620 -16.63 -0.52 6.15
C GLU A 620 -15.72 0.64 5.71
N GLU A 621 -16.15 1.89 5.93
CA GLU A 621 -15.34 3.07 5.60
C GLU A 621 -14.03 3.12 6.40
N GLN A 622 -14.05 2.65 7.65
CA GLN A 622 -12.83 2.46 8.45
C GLN A 622 -11.83 1.60 7.68
N ALA A 623 -12.32 0.46 7.19
CA ALA A 623 -11.54 -0.49 6.44
C ALA A 623 -10.94 0.20 5.20
N LEU A 624 -11.77 0.82 4.35
CA LEU A 624 -11.33 1.58 3.15
C LEU A 624 -10.17 2.53 3.48
N ARG A 625 -10.34 3.38 4.49
CA ARG A 625 -9.40 4.43 4.86
C ARG A 625 -8.09 3.91 5.47
N GLU A 626 -8.17 2.88 6.30
CA GLU A 626 -7.01 2.35 7.02
C GLU A 626 -6.18 1.35 6.20
N ILE A 627 -6.77 0.67 5.22
CA ILE A 627 -6.12 -0.40 4.45
C ILE A 627 -6.06 -0.07 2.95
N TRP A 628 -7.19 -0.04 2.24
CA TRP A 628 -7.21 -0.05 0.77
C TRP A 628 -6.91 1.30 0.11
N ALA A 629 -7.25 2.40 0.77
CA ALA A 629 -7.01 3.75 0.29
C ALA A 629 -5.71 4.36 0.86
N LYS A 630 -5.17 3.77 1.95
CA LYS A 630 -3.93 4.20 2.61
C LYS A 630 -2.72 4.32 1.66
N PRO A 631 -2.50 3.40 0.68
CA PRO A 631 -1.42 3.58 -0.28
C PRO A 631 -1.56 4.86 -1.12
N GLY A 632 -2.79 5.21 -1.54
CA GLY A 632 -3.05 6.42 -2.30
C GLY A 632 -2.91 7.70 -1.49
N GLU A 633 -3.26 7.65 -0.20
CA GLU A 633 -3.03 8.73 0.74
C GLU A 633 -1.54 9.06 0.87
N ILE A 634 -0.72 8.05 1.15
CA ILE A 634 0.73 8.21 1.34
C ILE A 634 1.38 8.65 0.02
N ALA A 635 1.00 8.06 -1.12
CA ALA A 635 1.48 8.46 -2.43
C ALA A 635 1.17 9.94 -2.74
N THR A 636 -0.01 10.41 -2.37
CA THR A 636 -0.42 11.82 -2.55
C THR A 636 0.36 12.74 -1.62
N LYS A 637 0.40 12.45 -0.32
CA LYS A 637 0.96 13.35 0.70
C LYS A 637 2.48 13.34 0.74
N VAL A 638 3.11 12.16 0.60
CA VAL A 638 4.56 11.95 0.68
C VAL A 638 5.18 11.96 -0.71
N GLY A 639 4.66 11.12 -1.61
CA GLY A 639 5.18 10.96 -2.98
C GLY A 639 4.84 12.13 -3.91
N LYS A 640 3.88 12.98 -3.51
CA LYS A 640 3.34 14.08 -4.32
C LYS A 640 2.79 13.58 -5.66
N ALA A 641 2.18 12.40 -5.68
CA ALA A 641 1.56 11.83 -6.87
C ALA A 641 0.59 12.83 -7.52
N ASN A 642 0.66 12.96 -8.84
CA ASN A 642 -0.20 13.82 -9.66
C ASN A 642 -0.90 13.04 -10.80
N ALA A 643 -0.79 11.71 -10.80
CA ALA A 643 -1.43 10.83 -11.76
C ALA A 643 -1.92 9.58 -11.03
N MET A 644 -3.16 9.16 -11.31
CA MET A 644 -3.79 8.00 -10.66
C MET A 644 -4.66 7.22 -11.63
N MET A 645 -4.58 5.89 -11.60
CA MET A 645 -5.51 5.04 -12.35
C MET A 645 -6.54 4.43 -11.41
N VAL A 646 -7.81 4.59 -11.77
CA VAL A 646 -8.95 4.17 -10.97
C VAL A 646 -9.34 2.74 -11.31
N SER A 647 -9.79 1.97 -10.31
CA SER A 647 -10.20 0.57 -10.50
C SER A 647 -11.43 0.40 -11.40
N VAL A 648 -11.57 -0.81 -11.96
CA VAL A 648 -12.77 -1.23 -12.73
C VAL A 648 -13.91 -1.67 -11.82
N ASP A 649 -13.64 -1.78 -10.52
CA ASP A 649 -14.58 -2.23 -9.51
C ASP A 649 -15.54 -1.11 -9.08
N ARG A 650 -16.42 -1.46 -8.14
CA ARG A 650 -17.24 -0.53 -7.39
C ARG A 650 -16.78 -0.48 -5.95
N ILE A 651 -16.72 0.72 -5.40
CA ILE A 651 -16.53 0.94 -3.97
C ILE A 651 -17.93 0.98 -3.35
N GLY A 652 -18.29 -0.11 -2.66
CA GLY A 652 -19.68 -0.40 -2.29
C GLY A 652 -20.56 -0.57 -3.54
N GLY A 653 -21.60 0.27 -3.62
CA GLY A 653 -22.52 0.32 -4.76
C GLY A 653 -22.04 1.16 -5.95
N THR A 654 -21.08 2.05 -5.75
CA THR A 654 -20.73 3.12 -6.70
C THR A 654 -19.54 2.73 -7.57
N ARG A 655 -19.58 3.01 -8.88
CA ARG A 655 -18.42 2.81 -9.77
C ARG A 655 -17.22 3.56 -9.22
N ALA A 656 -16.06 2.93 -9.11
CA ALA A 656 -14.88 3.63 -8.59
C ALA A 656 -14.56 4.88 -9.42
N THR A 657 -14.70 4.80 -10.75
CA THR A 657 -14.52 5.95 -11.67
C THR A 657 -15.59 7.02 -11.54
N GLY A 658 -16.77 6.69 -11.00
CA GLY A 658 -17.90 7.59 -10.81
C GLY A 658 -18.11 8.04 -9.35
N SER A 659 -17.22 7.63 -8.43
CA SER A 659 -17.37 7.95 -7.00
C SER A 659 -16.79 9.33 -6.70
N TYR A 660 -17.68 10.29 -6.43
CA TYR A 660 -17.32 11.63 -5.97
C TYR A 660 -16.71 11.57 -4.58
N ALA A 661 -17.24 10.70 -3.70
CA ALA A 661 -16.70 10.48 -2.37
C ALA A 661 -15.22 10.04 -2.44
N LEU A 662 -14.88 9.14 -3.37
CA LEU A 662 -13.52 8.66 -3.57
C LEU A 662 -12.61 9.68 -4.26
N LEU A 663 -13.01 10.19 -5.42
CA LEU A 663 -12.10 10.92 -6.32
C LEU A 663 -12.08 12.42 -6.07
N THR A 664 -13.15 13.00 -5.52
CA THR A 664 -13.20 14.41 -5.16
C THR A 664 -13.07 14.60 -3.66
N SER A 665 -14.01 14.08 -2.85
CA SER A 665 -14.00 14.34 -1.40
C SER A 665 -12.74 13.79 -0.73
N LEU A 666 -12.46 12.49 -0.81
CA LEU A 666 -11.30 11.88 -0.16
C LEU A 666 -9.98 12.33 -0.83
N LEU A 667 -9.86 12.06 -2.14
CA LEU A 667 -8.58 12.24 -2.82
C LEU A 667 -8.16 13.71 -2.97
N ARG A 668 -9.08 14.61 -3.34
CA ARG A 668 -8.75 16.01 -3.68
C ARG A 668 -9.03 16.98 -2.54
N ASP A 669 -10.18 16.83 -1.89
CA ASP A 669 -10.63 17.77 -0.86
C ASP A 669 -10.02 17.43 0.50
N GLU A 670 -9.85 16.16 0.87
CA GLU A 670 -9.15 15.79 2.12
C GLU A 670 -7.63 15.71 1.89
N TRP A 671 -7.16 14.89 0.94
CA TRP A 671 -5.72 14.61 0.79
C TRP A 671 -4.95 15.58 -0.11
N GLY A 672 -5.63 16.49 -0.79
CA GLY A 672 -4.98 17.55 -1.56
C GLY A 672 -4.33 17.08 -2.86
N PHE A 673 -4.75 15.95 -3.44
CA PHE A 673 -4.28 15.52 -4.76
C PHE A 673 -4.55 16.57 -5.82
N ARG A 674 -3.56 16.86 -6.68
CA ARG A 674 -3.66 17.80 -7.80
C ARG A 674 -3.03 17.17 -9.03
N GLY A 675 -3.88 16.88 -10.02
CA GLY A 675 -3.50 16.11 -11.19
C GLY A 675 -4.65 15.25 -11.70
N SER A 676 -4.34 14.27 -12.55
CA SER A 676 -5.34 13.52 -13.31
C SER A 676 -5.61 12.12 -12.76
N ALA A 677 -6.89 11.77 -12.71
CA ALA A 677 -7.35 10.40 -12.51
C ALA A 677 -7.81 9.83 -13.86
N ILE A 678 -7.24 8.71 -14.29
CA ILE A 678 -7.61 7.98 -15.51
C ILE A 678 -8.38 6.71 -15.15
N THR A 679 -9.31 6.29 -16.00
CA THR A 679 -9.89 4.96 -15.87
C THR A 679 -8.80 3.88 -16.04
N ASP A 680 -9.01 2.66 -15.53
CA ASP A 680 -8.37 1.48 -16.14
C ASP A 680 -8.83 1.36 -17.62
N TYR A 681 -8.30 0.40 -18.39
CA TYR A 681 -8.66 0.18 -19.78
C TYR A 681 -10.19 0.14 -19.93
N TYR A 682 -10.73 1.11 -20.67
CA TYR A 682 -12.16 1.35 -20.73
C TYR A 682 -12.92 0.10 -21.17
N GLN A 683 -13.87 -0.35 -20.34
CA GLN A 683 -14.67 -1.54 -20.63
C GLN A 683 -16.02 -1.18 -21.29
N SER A 684 -16.85 -0.43 -20.58
CA SER A 684 -18.18 0.03 -21.02
C SER A 684 -18.70 1.10 -20.06
N GLY A 685 -19.76 1.83 -20.42
CA GLY A 685 -20.40 2.78 -19.50
C GLY A 685 -20.96 2.12 -18.23
N ASN A 686 -21.23 0.82 -18.22
CA ASN A 686 -21.66 0.14 -16.99
C ASN A 686 -20.53 -0.02 -15.96
N VAL A 687 -19.28 0.03 -16.40
CA VAL A 687 -18.07 -0.12 -15.57
C VAL A 687 -17.39 1.23 -15.37
N ASN A 688 -17.20 1.98 -16.45
CA ASN A 688 -16.51 3.26 -16.49
C ASN A 688 -17.35 4.29 -17.28
N ASP A 689 -18.47 4.75 -16.75
CA ASP A 689 -19.19 5.88 -17.38
C ASP A 689 -18.32 7.14 -17.30
N LEU A 690 -17.87 7.64 -18.45
CA LEU A 690 -16.94 8.78 -18.49
C LEU A 690 -17.66 10.08 -18.16
N ASP A 691 -18.94 10.24 -18.51
CA ASP A 691 -19.70 11.47 -18.20
C ASP A 691 -19.91 11.61 -16.68
N GLU A 692 -20.36 10.53 -16.03
CA GLU A 692 -20.39 10.42 -14.58
C GLU A 692 -19.00 10.68 -13.98
N GLY A 693 -17.96 10.07 -14.58
CA GLY A 693 -16.59 10.17 -14.11
C GLY A 693 -16.02 11.59 -14.08
N ILE A 694 -16.17 12.37 -15.16
CA ILE A 694 -15.65 13.76 -15.20
C ILE A 694 -16.33 14.67 -14.17
N ARG A 695 -17.58 14.35 -13.77
CA ARG A 695 -18.31 15.06 -12.70
C ARG A 695 -17.87 14.59 -11.31
N ALA A 696 -17.46 13.33 -11.18
CA ALA A 696 -17.00 12.72 -9.94
C ALA A 696 -15.51 13.00 -9.62
N GLY A 697 -14.69 13.27 -10.63
CA GLY A 697 -13.25 13.53 -10.49
C GLY A 697 -12.33 12.56 -11.24
N ASN A 698 -12.87 11.67 -12.08
CA ASN A 698 -12.12 10.92 -13.09
C ASN A 698 -12.01 11.76 -14.37
N ASP A 699 -10.80 12.09 -14.79
CA ASP A 699 -10.57 13.12 -15.79
C ASP A 699 -10.52 12.61 -17.24
N LEU A 700 -10.10 11.37 -17.45
CA LEU A 700 -9.94 10.82 -18.80
C LEU A 700 -10.15 9.30 -18.85
N ALA A 701 -10.51 8.81 -20.03
CA ALA A 701 -10.62 7.38 -20.32
C ALA A 701 -9.31 6.83 -20.91
N LEU A 702 -8.84 5.71 -20.40
CA LEU A 702 -7.80 4.91 -21.04
C LEU A 702 -8.40 4.19 -22.25
N LEU A 703 -8.55 4.94 -23.35
CA LEU A 703 -9.13 4.48 -24.60
C LEU A 703 -8.53 5.23 -25.81
N PRO A 704 -7.62 4.60 -26.59
CA PRO A 704 -6.96 5.29 -27.71
C PRO A 704 -7.86 5.80 -28.83
N GLY A 705 -8.94 5.06 -29.10
CA GLY A 705 -9.92 5.40 -30.11
C GLY A 705 -11.17 6.10 -29.59
N GLY A 706 -11.14 6.65 -28.36
CA GLY A 706 -12.33 7.17 -27.71
C GLY A 706 -13.06 8.22 -28.55
N ASP A 707 -14.38 8.06 -28.69
CA ASP A 707 -15.24 9.01 -29.37
C ASP A 707 -16.01 9.82 -28.32
N PRO A 708 -15.77 11.14 -28.19
CA PRO A 708 -16.51 11.97 -27.24
C PRO A 708 -18.03 11.89 -27.45
N ASN A 709 -18.50 11.62 -28.68
CA ASN A 709 -19.93 11.40 -28.95
C ASN A 709 -20.54 10.22 -28.19
N ALA A 710 -19.72 9.19 -27.93
CA ALA A 710 -20.19 7.95 -27.32
C ALA A 710 -19.99 7.93 -25.80
N LEU A 711 -19.06 8.76 -25.29
CA LEU A 711 -18.58 8.67 -23.91
C LEU A 711 -19.05 9.83 -23.03
N ILE A 712 -19.35 10.98 -23.63
CA ILE A 712 -19.78 12.18 -22.89
C ILE A 712 -21.17 12.53 -23.40
N GLN A 713 -22.14 12.45 -22.49
CA GLN A 713 -23.53 12.73 -22.81
C GLN A 713 -23.64 14.22 -23.14
N ASP A 714 -24.60 14.58 -24.00
CA ASP A 714 -24.86 15.97 -24.41
C ASP A 714 -23.69 16.81 -25.00
N TYR A 715 -22.49 16.27 -25.21
CA TYR A 715 -21.29 17.05 -25.56
C TYR A 715 -21.40 17.97 -26.80
N LYS A 716 -22.35 17.70 -27.72
CA LYS A 716 -22.63 18.57 -28.89
C LYS A 716 -23.39 19.84 -28.52
N ASN A 717 -24.21 19.78 -27.48
CA ASN A 717 -25.01 20.88 -26.94
C ASN A 717 -24.95 20.80 -25.40
N PRO A 718 -23.76 21.02 -24.81
CA PRO A 718 -23.54 20.70 -23.41
C PRO A 718 -24.25 21.67 -22.47
N SER A 719 -24.65 21.18 -21.30
CA SER A 719 -25.04 22.02 -20.18
C SER A 719 -23.85 22.83 -19.63
N ALA A 720 -24.12 23.85 -18.81
CA ALA A 720 -23.04 24.56 -18.10
C ALA A 720 -22.24 23.61 -17.20
N THR A 721 -22.92 22.70 -16.49
CA THR A 721 -22.30 21.68 -15.64
C THR A 721 -21.36 20.77 -16.45
N THR A 722 -21.75 20.32 -17.64
CA THR A 722 -20.89 19.51 -18.52
C THR A 722 -19.62 20.28 -18.89
N VAL A 723 -19.73 21.55 -19.28
CA VAL A 723 -18.55 22.35 -19.66
C VAL A 723 -17.63 22.60 -18.47
N ILE A 724 -18.17 22.85 -17.27
CA ILE A 724 -17.37 22.99 -16.04
C ILE A 724 -16.60 21.70 -15.73
N ALA A 725 -17.25 20.54 -15.81
CA ALA A 725 -16.60 19.24 -15.60
C ALA A 725 -15.47 19.01 -16.61
N LEU A 726 -15.72 19.26 -17.90
CA LEU A 726 -14.72 19.15 -18.96
C LEU A 726 -13.52 20.09 -18.77
N GLN A 727 -13.77 21.34 -18.34
CA GLN A 727 -12.69 22.29 -18.06
C GLN A 727 -11.86 21.89 -16.84
N LYS A 728 -12.50 21.40 -15.77
CA LYS A 728 -11.81 20.87 -14.59
C LYS A 728 -10.94 19.67 -14.95
N SER A 729 -11.45 18.73 -15.75
CA SER A 729 -10.68 17.58 -16.21
C SER A 729 -9.53 17.98 -17.14
N ALA A 730 -9.75 18.90 -18.07
CA ALA A 730 -8.67 19.43 -18.91
C ALA A 730 -7.58 20.12 -18.10
N HIS A 731 -7.94 20.88 -17.07
CA HIS A 731 -6.98 21.47 -16.14
C HIS A 731 -6.16 20.38 -15.44
N ASN A 732 -6.80 19.38 -14.83
CA ASN A 732 -6.13 18.26 -14.17
C ASN A 732 -5.11 17.54 -15.09
N ILE A 733 -5.52 17.26 -16.34
CA ILE A 733 -4.69 16.57 -17.33
C ILE A 733 -3.49 17.41 -17.74
N LEU A 734 -3.71 18.70 -18.05
CA LEU A 734 -2.63 19.60 -18.46
C LEU A 734 -1.69 19.92 -17.30
N TYR A 735 -2.21 20.08 -16.09
CA TYR A 735 -1.43 20.25 -14.87
C TYR A 735 -0.52 19.07 -14.63
N THR A 736 -1.03 17.83 -14.68
CA THR A 736 -0.25 16.58 -14.53
C THR A 736 1.01 16.61 -15.41
N TYR A 737 0.82 16.94 -16.69
CA TYR A 737 1.92 17.00 -17.65
C TYR A 737 2.93 18.10 -17.28
N ILE A 738 2.49 19.34 -17.15
CA ILE A 738 3.44 20.47 -17.03
C ILE A 738 4.09 20.55 -15.64
N ASP A 739 3.39 20.14 -14.58
CA ASP A 739 3.92 20.05 -13.22
C ASP A 739 5.01 18.98 -13.14
N THR A 740 4.85 17.85 -13.83
CA THR A 740 5.89 16.81 -13.92
C THR A 740 7.16 17.33 -14.59
N ILE A 741 7.00 18.10 -15.68
CA ILE A 741 8.13 18.74 -16.37
C ILE A 741 8.81 19.80 -15.47
N ASP A 742 8.04 20.66 -14.82
CA ASP A 742 8.56 21.69 -13.91
C ASP A 742 9.35 21.08 -12.74
N ARG A 743 8.81 20.03 -12.11
CA ARG A 743 9.50 19.29 -11.03
C ARG A 743 10.81 18.69 -11.49
N THR A 744 10.85 18.14 -12.70
CA THR A 744 12.08 17.59 -13.31
C THR A 744 13.15 18.67 -13.50
N GLU A 745 12.77 19.87 -13.96
CA GLU A 745 13.70 20.98 -14.17
C GLU A 745 14.26 21.56 -12.86
N LYS A 746 13.48 21.51 -11.78
CA LYS A 746 13.87 22.01 -10.45
C LYS A 746 14.60 20.97 -9.60
N PHE A 747 14.58 19.71 -10.01
CA PHE A 747 15.15 18.62 -9.23
C PHE A 747 16.68 18.72 -9.13
N THR A 748 17.21 18.61 -7.91
CA THR A 748 18.65 18.72 -7.63
C THR A 748 19.32 17.39 -7.27
N GLY A 749 18.61 16.26 -7.29
CA GLY A 749 19.09 14.99 -6.73
C GLY A 749 18.64 14.79 -5.29
N ILE A 750 18.36 13.55 -4.90
CA ILE A 750 18.26 13.14 -3.49
C ILE A 750 19.62 12.59 -3.06
N ASP A 751 20.18 13.09 -1.96
CA ASP A 751 21.34 12.46 -1.34
C ASP A 751 20.92 11.17 -0.62
N LEU A 752 20.99 10.04 -1.32
CA LEU A 752 20.68 8.72 -0.78
C LEU A 752 21.66 8.27 0.33
N ASN A 753 22.79 8.98 0.48
CA ASN A 753 23.81 8.75 1.51
C ASN A 753 23.65 9.66 2.72
N GLN A 754 22.73 10.63 2.73
CA GLN A 754 22.56 11.57 3.86
C GLN A 754 22.16 10.87 5.17
N THR A 755 21.68 9.63 5.12
CA THR A 755 21.41 8.75 6.26
C THR A 755 22.62 7.91 6.71
N VAL A 756 23.76 8.02 6.02
CA VAL A 756 25.00 7.27 6.30
C VAL A 756 26.02 8.25 6.87
N GLY A 757 25.91 8.52 8.17
CA GLY A 757 27.00 9.13 8.90
C GLY A 757 28.12 8.11 9.05
N GLN A 758 29.32 8.40 8.54
CA GLN A 758 30.50 7.71 9.06
C GLN A 758 30.59 8.01 10.56
N ARG A 759 30.69 6.97 11.38
CA ARG A 759 31.15 7.11 12.76
C ARG A 759 32.47 7.87 12.70
N ARG A 760 32.48 9.15 13.08
CA ARG A 760 33.69 9.69 13.69
C ARG A 760 33.91 8.78 14.88
N GLU A 761 35.01 8.05 14.86
CA GLU A 761 35.57 7.53 16.10
C GLU A 761 35.60 8.71 17.06
N ASP A 762 34.71 8.69 18.05
CA ASP A 762 34.78 9.62 19.14
C ASP A 762 36.00 9.22 19.97
N THR A 763 37.18 9.66 19.51
CA THR A 763 38.39 9.69 20.31
C THR A 763 38.34 10.81 21.34
N SER A 764 37.28 11.64 21.37
CA SER A 764 37.06 12.68 22.39
C SER A 764 36.29 12.13 23.59
N GLY A 765 36.98 11.34 24.41
CA GLY A 765 36.42 10.95 25.71
C GLY A 765 37.36 10.35 26.75
N THR A 766 38.56 9.88 26.37
CA THR A 766 39.52 9.32 27.34
C THR A 766 40.50 10.36 27.88
N TRP A 767 40.03 11.54 28.30
CA TRP A 767 40.87 12.49 29.05
C TRP A 767 41.40 11.88 30.37
N TRP A 768 40.67 10.89 30.90
CA TRP A 768 41.04 10.15 32.09
C TRP A 768 42.21 9.16 31.88
N ARG A 769 42.51 8.74 30.64
CA ARG A 769 43.63 7.81 30.38
C ARG A 769 45.00 8.47 30.55
N PRO A 770 45.31 9.64 29.94
CA PRO A 770 46.52 10.39 30.25
C PRO A 770 46.61 10.78 31.73
N LEU A 771 45.48 11.08 32.38
CA LEU A 771 45.43 11.38 33.81
C LEU A 771 45.83 10.16 34.65
N LEU A 772 45.31 8.96 34.36
CA LEU A 772 45.70 7.71 35.03
C LEU A 772 47.17 7.37 34.78
N TYR A 773 47.67 7.52 33.55
CA TYR A 773 49.09 7.31 33.26
C TYR A 773 49.99 8.32 33.98
N THR A 774 49.53 9.56 34.17
CA THR A 774 50.26 10.58 34.94
C THR A 774 50.23 10.28 36.42
N ILE A 775 49.08 9.83 36.96
CA ILE A 775 48.96 9.40 38.37
C ILE A 775 49.84 8.18 38.62
N ASP A 776 49.82 7.17 37.75
CA ASP A 776 50.68 5.99 37.86
C ASP A 776 52.16 6.35 37.73
N ALA A 777 52.53 7.27 36.84
CA ALA A 777 53.90 7.77 36.74
C ALA A 777 54.34 8.55 37.99
N VAL A 778 53.46 9.38 38.56
CA VAL A 778 53.74 10.13 39.80
C VAL A 778 53.82 9.19 41.00
N LEU A 779 52.95 8.19 41.09
CA LEU A 779 52.99 7.16 42.14
C LEU A 779 54.24 6.29 42.00
N ALA A 780 54.58 5.83 40.79
CA ALA A 780 55.79 5.07 40.54
C ALA A 780 57.05 5.90 40.85
N THR A 781 57.10 7.17 40.44
CA THR A 781 58.22 8.07 40.77
C THR A 781 58.26 8.36 42.28
N GLY A 782 57.10 8.52 42.91
CA GLY A 782 56.96 8.68 44.36
C GLY A 782 57.44 7.46 45.14
N PHE A 783 57.13 6.24 44.69
CA PHE A 783 57.63 5.00 45.28
C PHE A 783 59.13 4.78 45.04
N VAL A 784 59.67 5.19 43.87
CA VAL A 784 61.11 5.15 43.60
C VAL A 784 61.87 6.17 44.46
N VAL A 785 61.34 7.38 44.63
CA VAL A 785 61.93 8.42 45.49
C VAL A 785 61.81 8.04 46.98
N TRP A 786 60.69 7.46 47.40
CA TRP A 786 60.50 7.00 48.77
C TRP A 786 61.37 5.78 49.10
N GLY A 787 61.52 4.84 48.17
CA GLY A 787 62.44 3.70 48.29
C GLY A 787 63.92 4.04 48.16
N GLY A 788 64.27 5.24 47.66
CA GLY A 788 65.64 5.77 47.65
C GLY A 788 66.00 6.64 48.86
N LEU A 789 65.01 6.99 49.68
CA LEU A 789 65.16 7.82 50.90
C LEU A 789 64.92 7.03 52.21
N ALA A 790 64.51 5.77 52.10
CA ALA A 790 64.49 4.77 53.18
C ALA A 790 65.68 3.81 52.98
#